data_AF-A0A1B7XTS6-F1
#
_entry.id   AF-A0A1B7XTS6-F1
#
_cell.length_a   1.000
_cell.length_b   1.000
_cell.length_c   1.000
_cell.angle_alpha   90.00
_cell.angle_beta   90.00
_cell.angle_gamma   90.00
#
_symmetry.space_group_name_H-M   'P 1'
#
loop_
_entity.id
_entity.type
_entity.pdbx_description
1 polymer ?
#
loop_
_entity_poly.entity_id
_entity_poly.type
_entity_poly.pdbx_seq_one_letter_code
_entity_poly.pdbx_strand_id
1 'polypeptide(L)'
;MKIRNTNICQNCRVRKLANVPRISEQLDLSTSGSTETPPACTHAAQTLARGWREATTQATNLSDNLDRGSWTQSGCSPSLQDHSPYVPELAADGYHILGDLSSSNAGGSVPRICGAWVEALPELVLHTKAEQILSPSIKTLALAILSRGRESRMSTSDAVAAHAHAVSSLRSGFLQENVSDSSNLLAATVMCLFLSEMILPTSKAAAIVHAKGIGDVLKLQSPGFYTHGIGHKLFVGIRPVLVLHSFFSHELSFLAEDVWKHEPFSGQGAAPLQELFSIVVALPSALSTIDKLKVTLTEQSYVTACNALDQLTDTLNGLLNLRQTIQDESQREYWAPALPPNIQSGISFQSITAANFFTHLWAFHIICAGYIKTLLTLFPACLDRVHQNLKRQISRDLVTDLACRILRSIEFLADEKFKVFGSASAVLPLFAGLTVVRGEGKQSKELQYWYRHALQIYSKKGYHFKVMAQQLKNVVLAGSTGNAGSKILQSLVDSGQFNVTVLVRKPEVAHAPGVTVKTIDFGSMAALVEVLKGQDAVIDATMSPDATMPLRMIDAAVSAGVKRFIPSEFSLDPNNPLTRSVPVFGPKNQVLSRLKDLASTGRLTYTTISNGAFLDWNLRTGFIKINIKNKKVELMDGGDVVIPWTLLDHVGRATANVLLHAEQTKNRSVYISTVEKSQKEMFKLAQEALGSDGWTVSSLDMGMVYQESLREMKAGNLTFEVFGNMILYCNSRLDYSGKWEKDDNALLGIQPWSDEEVRQLIRQYHSSSAAVNEPMAGDMRFLIALYDAISRPYPRSPFSFPRVVATPYPYQSRLEVDDDDDDATRLKVLKIPEAWFEGKVVVDTAAAVNQAQRRGGILVQLERVHSGEHLAIVGARRAELRALPVDDEEGYIGVQSIGTLERMILLRA
;
A
#
# COMPACT_ATOMS: atom_id res chain seq x y z
N MET A 1 18.02 50.97 28.40
CA MET A 1 17.00 50.20 29.15
C MET A 1 15.78 50.02 28.25
N LYS A 2 15.37 48.75 28.04
CA LYS A 2 14.15 48.19 27.42
C LYS A 2 13.83 48.44 25.93
N ILE A 3 14.08 47.35 25.21
CA ILE A 3 13.67 46.90 23.87
C ILE A 3 12.14 46.92 23.69
N ARG A 4 11.67 47.39 22.54
CA ARG A 4 10.40 46.96 21.93
C ARG A 4 10.69 46.26 20.62
N ASN A 5 10.37 44.97 20.57
CA ASN A 5 10.52 44.07 19.44
C ASN A 5 9.18 44.04 18.66
N THR A 6 9.19 44.43 17.40
CA THR A 6 8.08 44.15 16.46
C THR A 6 8.57 43.14 15.42
N ASN A 7 8.45 41.85 15.75
CA ASN A 7 8.69 40.77 14.79
C ASN A 7 7.37 40.45 14.07
N ILE A 8 7.31 40.80 12.78
CA ILE A 8 6.32 40.27 11.84
C ILE A 8 6.77 38.86 11.44
N CYS A 9 5.87 37.88 11.60
CA CYS A 9 6.09 36.47 11.29
C CYS A 9 6.40 36.22 9.80
N GLN A 10 7.29 35.26 9.51
CA GLN A 10 7.70 34.81 8.16
C GLN A 10 6.52 34.50 7.23
N ASN A 11 5.39 34.00 7.76
CA ASN A 11 4.19 33.70 6.97
C ASN A 11 3.54 34.96 6.37
N CYS A 12 3.67 36.12 7.02
CA CYS A 12 3.19 37.40 6.47
C CYS A 12 4.10 37.94 5.36
N ARG A 13 5.39 37.57 5.36
CA ARG A 13 6.37 37.97 4.34
C ARG A 13 6.17 37.19 3.03
N VAL A 14 5.79 35.92 3.13
CA VAL A 14 5.48 35.05 1.98
C VAL A 14 4.20 35.49 1.25
N ARG A 15 3.17 35.95 1.98
CA ARG A 15 1.92 36.46 1.37
C ARG A 15 2.10 37.72 0.51
N LYS A 16 3.09 38.58 0.81
CA LYS A 16 3.35 39.80 0.03
C LYS A 16 4.07 39.54 -1.30
N LEU A 17 4.76 38.41 -1.43
CA LEU A 17 5.52 38.04 -2.64
C LEU A 17 4.71 37.19 -3.64
N ALA A 18 3.53 36.68 -3.25
CA ALA A 18 2.68 35.84 -4.09
C ALA A 18 1.75 36.62 -5.06
N ASN A 19 1.85 37.96 -5.14
CA ASN A 19 0.97 38.83 -5.93
C ASN A 19 1.69 39.50 -7.12
N VAL A 20 2.51 38.75 -7.87
CA VAL A 20 3.06 39.21 -9.16
C VAL A 20 2.34 38.48 -10.30
N PRO A 21 1.72 39.18 -11.28
CA PRO A 21 1.04 38.55 -12.41
C PRO A 21 2.00 37.79 -13.33
N ARG A 22 1.59 36.62 -13.83
CA ARG A 22 2.30 35.86 -14.87
C ARG A 22 2.19 36.60 -16.21
N ILE A 23 3.32 36.94 -16.81
CA ILE A 23 3.40 37.36 -18.22
C ILE A 23 3.45 36.09 -19.08
N SER A 24 2.46 35.94 -19.95
CA SER A 24 2.45 35.03 -21.08
C SER A 24 3.04 35.75 -22.30
N GLU A 25 4.10 35.23 -22.90
CA GLU A 25 4.50 35.64 -24.25
C GLU A 25 4.76 34.41 -25.11
N GLN A 26 3.98 34.37 -26.20
CA GLN A 26 4.24 33.60 -27.41
C GLN A 26 5.57 34.07 -28.01
N LEU A 27 6.40 33.15 -28.50
CA LEU A 27 7.52 33.49 -29.36
C LEU A 27 7.46 32.64 -30.63
N ASP A 28 7.13 33.34 -31.71
CA ASP A 28 7.18 32.91 -33.10
C ASP A 28 8.61 32.56 -33.53
N LEU A 29 8.68 31.54 -34.38
CA LEU A 29 9.89 31.10 -35.08
C LEU A 29 10.17 32.04 -36.26
N SER A 30 11.31 32.75 -36.27
CA SER A 30 12.03 33.07 -37.51
C SER A 30 13.51 33.49 -37.31
N THR A 31 14.37 32.74 -38.02
CA THR A 31 15.64 33.10 -38.70
C THR A 31 16.88 33.67 -37.99
N SER A 32 18.00 33.00 -38.35
CA SER A 32 19.39 33.44 -38.61
C SER A 32 20.39 33.68 -37.46
N GLY A 33 21.31 32.71 -37.33
CA GLY A 33 22.78 32.84 -37.25
C GLY A 33 23.44 33.93 -36.41
N SER A 34 24.10 33.54 -35.32
CA SER A 34 25.53 33.82 -35.06
C SER A 34 25.98 33.14 -33.76
N THR A 35 27.25 32.77 -33.73
CA THR A 35 27.97 32.04 -32.68
C THR A 35 28.21 32.91 -31.45
N GLU A 36 27.64 32.55 -30.31
CA GLU A 36 28.14 32.91 -28.97
C GLU A 36 27.59 31.92 -27.92
N THR A 37 28.46 31.44 -27.01
CA THR A 37 28.15 30.49 -25.94
C THR A 37 27.33 31.16 -24.81
N PRO A 38 26.13 30.67 -24.43
CA PRO A 38 25.29 31.38 -23.46
C PRO A 38 25.49 30.90 -21.99
N PRO A 39 25.10 31.73 -20.99
CA PRO A 39 25.46 31.59 -19.56
C PRO A 39 24.60 30.56 -18.78
N ALA A 40 24.08 29.53 -19.43
CA ALA A 40 23.05 28.64 -18.87
C ALA A 40 23.56 27.73 -17.72
N CYS A 41 24.85 27.46 -17.63
CA CYS A 41 25.43 26.55 -16.63
C CYS A 41 25.35 27.08 -15.18
N THR A 42 25.38 28.41 -14.96
CA THR A 42 25.35 28.99 -13.61
C THR A 42 23.93 29.03 -13.02
N HIS A 43 22.89 29.13 -13.84
CA HIS A 43 21.51 29.25 -13.38
C HIS A 43 20.89 27.90 -12.99
N ALA A 44 21.25 26.82 -13.69
CA ALA A 44 20.83 25.45 -13.36
C ALA A 44 21.46 24.95 -12.04
N ALA A 45 22.75 25.23 -11.82
CA ALA A 45 23.46 24.91 -10.58
C ALA A 45 22.88 25.66 -9.37
N GLN A 46 22.49 26.94 -9.53
CA GLN A 46 21.87 27.74 -8.48
C GLN A 46 20.44 27.27 -8.14
N THR A 47 19.69 26.78 -9.12
CA THR A 47 18.32 26.25 -8.94
C THR A 47 18.35 24.88 -8.26
N LEU A 48 19.29 24.00 -8.63
CA LEU A 48 19.56 22.74 -7.94
C LEU A 48 19.99 22.96 -6.48
N ALA A 49 20.88 23.93 -6.23
CA ALA A 49 21.31 24.30 -4.87
C ALA A 49 20.17 24.91 -4.02
N ARG A 50 19.11 25.44 -4.64
CA ARG A 50 17.93 25.98 -3.93
C ARG A 50 16.95 24.85 -3.55
N GLY A 51 16.67 23.93 -4.47
CA GLY A 51 15.86 22.74 -4.19
C GLY A 51 16.49 21.81 -3.15
N TRP A 52 17.83 21.69 -3.15
CA TRP A 52 18.57 20.94 -2.13
C TRP A 52 18.55 21.61 -0.76
N ARG A 53 18.59 22.95 -0.68
CA ARG A 53 18.50 23.72 0.58
C ARG A 53 17.15 23.56 1.29
N GLU A 54 16.05 23.48 0.54
CA GLU A 54 14.71 23.32 1.11
C GLU A 54 14.47 21.88 1.63
N ALA A 55 15.04 20.86 0.99
CA ALA A 55 14.95 19.47 1.44
C ALA A 55 15.83 19.13 2.66
N THR A 56 17.00 19.79 2.82
CA THR A 56 17.95 19.51 3.93
C THR A 56 17.70 20.31 5.22
N THR A 57 16.86 21.35 5.18
CA THR A 57 16.48 22.11 6.39
C THR A 57 15.63 21.26 7.36
N GLN A 58 15.02 20.17 6.88
CA GLN A 58 14.33 19.19 7.75
C GLN A 58 15.29 18.18 8.43
N ALA A 59 16.49 17.94 7.88
CA ALA A 59 17.45 16.97 8.41
C ALA A 59 18.42 17.55 9.47
N THR A 60 18.67 18.87 9.41
CA THR A 60 19.63 19.57 10.28
C THR A 60 19.10 19.91 11.67
N ASN A 61 17.77 19.95 11.88
CA ASN A 61 17.19 20.20 13.22
C ASN A 61 17.35 19.03 14.21
N LEU A 62 17.89 17.88 13.77
CA LEU A 62 18.21 16.73 14.63
C LEU A 62 19.66 16.72 15.15
N SER A 63 20.60 17.47 14.52
CA SER A 63 22.00 17.54 14.98
C SER A 63 22.23 18.56 16.10
N ASP A 64 21.44 19.63 16.15
CA ASP A 64 21.64 20.74 17.11
C ASP A 64 21.33 20.37 18.58
N ASN A 65 20.80 19.17 18.84
CA ASN A 65 20.54 18.66 20.21
C ASN A 65 21.61 17.69 20.74
N LEU A 66 22.65 17.34 19.96
CA LEU A 66 23.71 16.42 20.39
C LEU A 66 25.02 17.13 20.81
N ASP A 67 25.17 18.43 20.55
CA ASP A 67 26.38 19.22 20.86
C ASP A 67 26.42 19.81 22.29
N ARG A 68 25.92 19.08 23.29
CA ARG A 68 26.19 19.39 24.72
C ARG A 68 26.79 18.21 25.45
N GLY A 69 27.96 17.79 25.01
CA GLY A 69 28.80 16.82 25.71
C GLY A 69 30.26 17.07 25.37
N SER A 70 30.97 17.75 26.26
CA SER A 70 32.40 18.03 26.16
C SER A 70 33.22 16.76 25.98
N TRP A 71 34.02 16.68 24.91
CA TRP A 71 35.14 15.75 24.82
C TRP A 71 36.43 16.55 24.60
N THR A 72 37.28 16.48 25.62
CA THR A 72 38.62 17.06 25.69
C THR A 72 39.53 16.44 24.64
N GLN A 73 40.20 17.30 23.87
CA GLN A 73 41.34 16.95 23.02
C GLN A 73 42.50 16.39 23.86
N SER A 74 43.04 15.23 23.47
CA SER A 74 44.43 14.88 23.76
C SER A 74 44.98 13.90 22.73
N GLY A 75 45.96 14.39 21.95
CA GLY A 75 47.10 13.60 21.47
C GLY A 75 46.97 12.86 20.13
N CYS A 76 47.29 13.54 19.01
CA CYS A 76 48.35 13.10 18.09
C CYS A 76 48.62 14.16 17.00
N SER A 77 49.89 14.50 16.82
CA SER A 77 50.41 15.51 15.87
C SER A 77 50.44 15.02 14.41
N PRO A 78 50.61 15.93 13.42
CA PRO A 78 50.32 15.67 12.02
C PRO A 78 51.59 15.34 11.22
N SER A 79 51.65 14.14 10.65
CA SER A 79 52.47 13.85 9.47
C SER A 79 52.21 12.42 9.01
N LEU A 80 51.57 12.24 7.86
CA LEU A 80 51.86 11.20 6.87
C LEU A 80 50.90 11.38 5.69
N GLN A 81 51.48 11.68 4.53
CA GLN A 81 50.86 11.43 3.24
C GLN A 81 50.57 9.93 3.17
N ASP A 82 49.31 9.52 3.21
CA ASP A 82 48.95 8.15 2.89
C ASP A 82 47.55 8.10 2.27
N HIS A 83 47.47 7.48 1.11
CA HIS A 83 46.24 7.31 0.34
C HIS A 83 45.17 6.58 1.18
N SER A 84 43.88 6.94 0.99
CA SER A 84 42.73 6.45 1.76
C SER A 84 42.81 4.95 2.12
N PRO A 85 42.99 4.57 3.41
CA PRO A 85 43.26 3.20 3.84
C PRO A 85 42.09 2.21 3.61
N TYR A 86 40.91 2.74 3.30
CA TYR A 86 39.69 1.94 3.09
C TYR A 86 39.58 1.36 1.66
N VAL A 87 40.34 1.89 0.69
CA VAL A 87 40.38 1.35 -0.69
C VAL A 87 41.15 0.00 -0.72
N PRO A 88 42.33 -0.11 -0.06
CA PRO A 88 42.98 -1.40 0.17
C PRO A 88 42.18 -2.36 1.04
N GLU A 89 41.43 -1.91 2.05
CA GLU A 89 40.58 -2.79 2.90
C GLU A 89 39.41 -3.42 2.13
N LEU A 90 38.76 -2.64 1.25
CA LEU A 90 37.80 -3.20 0.29
C LEU A 90 38.50 -4.28 -0.55
N ALA A 91 39.68 -4.01 -1.11
CA ALA A 91 40.42 -5.03 -1.86
C ALA A 91 40.83 -6.26 -1.02
N ALA A 92 41.30 -6.07 0.21
CA ALA A 92 41.88 -7.08 1.11
C ALA A 92 40.84 -8.00 1.77
N ASP A 93 39.61 -7.54 2.01
CA ASP A 93 38.49 -8.41 2.44
C ASP A 93 37.97 -9.31 1.29
N GLY A 94 38.72 -9.42 0.18
CA GLY A 94 38.42 -10.25 -0.98
C GLY A 94 37.57 -9.57 -2.03
N TYR A 95 37.47 -8.22 -2.06
CA TYR A 95 36.96 -7.52 -3.26
C TYR A 95 38.09 -7.42 -4.29
N HIS A 96 38.86 -8.51 -4.47
CA HIS A 96 39.88 -8.61 -5.50
C HIS A 96 39.21 -8.69 -6.89
N ILE A 97 39.72 -7.84 -7.78
CA ILE A 97 39.23 -7.58 -9.13
C ILE A 97 39.80 -8.59 -10.16
N LEU A 98 40.54 -9.62 -9.74
CA LEU A 98 41.17 -10.60 -10.64
C LEU A 98 41.05 -12.04 -10.12
N GLY A 99 40.64 -12.95 -11.01
CA GLY A 99 40.40 -14.39 -10.81
C GLY A 99 38.96 -14.73 -11.24
N ASP A 100 38.66 -15.51 -12.29
CA ASP A 100 39.45 -16.54 -12.97
C ASP A 100 39.90 -16.16 -14.38
N LEU A 101 41.22 -16.08 -14.57
CA LEU A 101 41.88 -16.35 -15.86
C LEU A 101 42.77 -17.57 -15.63
N SER A 102 42.16 -18.75 -15.64
CA SER A 102 42.89 -20.00 -15.84
C SER A 102 42.23 -20.81 -16.94
N SER A 103 42.16 -20.23 -18.14
CA SER A 103 42.29 -20.96 -19.39
C SER A 103 42.62 -19.96 -20.49
N SER A 104 43.81 -20.12 -21.06
CA SER A 104 44.36 -19.42 -22.22
C SER A 104 43.34 -19.15 -23.32
N ASN A 105 43.08 -17.87 -23.61
CA ASN A 105 43.18 -17.28 -24.95
C ASN A 105 43.00 -15.76 -24.88
N ALA A 106 43.84 -15.04 -25.64
CA ALA A 106 43.88 -13.59 -25.69
C ALA A 106 42.53 -12.99 -26.12
N GLY A 107 41.94 -12.14 -25.27
CA GLY A 107 40.73 -11.36 -25.53
C GLY A 107 40.41 -10.50 -24.30
N GLY A 108 40.18 -9.20 -24.50
CA GLY A 108 40.05 -8.19 -23.43
C GLY A 108 39.03 -8.53 -22.34
N SER A 109 39.29 -8.05 -21.11
CA SER A 109 38.43 -8.32 -19.95
C SER A 109 37.01 -7.77 -20.15
N VAL A 110 36.01 -8.64 -20.11
CA VAL A 110 34.59 -8.25 -20.16
C VAL A 110 34.18 -7.60 -18.83
N PRO A 111 33.55 -6.41 -18.82
CA PRO A 111 33.17 -5.72 -17.58
C PRO A 111 32.14 -6.47 -16.74
N ARG A 112 32.32 -6.52 -15.41
CA ARG A 112 31.37 -7.11 -14.45
C ARG A 112 30.22 -6.12 -14.14
N ILE A 113 28.97 -6.56 -14.33
CA ILE A 113 27.78 -5.68 -14.52
C ILE A 113 27.28 -4.90 -13.28
N CYS A 114 27.87 -5.07 -12.10
CA CYS A 114 27.60 -4.16 -10.96
C CYS A 114 28.88 -3.69 -10.24
N GLY A 115 30.05 -4.11 -10.73
CA GLY A 115 31.36 -3.82 -10.15
C GLY A 115 32.25 -2.96 -11.04
N ALA A 116 31.93 -2.80 -12.34
CA ALA A 116 32.76 -2.02 -13.26
C ALA A 116 32.99 -0.58 -12.79
N TRP A 117 31.98 0.04 -12.15
CA TRP A 117 32.11 1.38 -11.57
C TRP A 117 33.04 1.42 -10.34
N VAL A 118 33.17 0.30 -9.60
CA VAL A 118 34.09 0.16 -8.47
C VAL A 118 35.53 0.17 -8.95
N GLU A 119 35.81 -0.39 -10.13
CA GLU A 119 37.13 -0.34 -10.77
C GLU A 119 37.56 1.08 -11.13
N ALA A 120 36.61 2.02 -11.25
CA ALA A 120 36.94 3.43 -11.47
C ALA A 120 37.31 4.17 -10.17
N LEU A 121 37.00 3.62 -8.99
CA LEU A 121 37.23 4.31 -7.71
C LEU A 121 38.72 4.61 -7.43
N PRO A 122 39.67 3.67 -7.61
CA PRO A 122 41.08 3.95 -7.37
C PRO A 122 41.59 5.10 -8.25
N GLU A 123 41.24 5.10 -9.54
CA GLU A 123 41.61 6.17 -10.48
C GLU A 123 41.01 7.52 -10.09
N LEU A 124 39.75 7.53 -9.62
CA LEU A 124 39.07 8.75 -9.19
C LEU A 124 39.64 9.33 -7.90
N VAL A 125 40.08 8.49 -6.95
CA VAL A 125 40.61 8.91 -5.64
C VAL A 125 42.00 9.55 -5.74
N LEU A 126 42.77 9.29 -6.81
CA LEU A 126 44.11 9.86 -7.01
C LEU A 126 44.11 11.38 -7.28
N HIS A 127 42.97 11.96 -7.62
CA HIS A 127 42.84 13.41 -7.76
C HIS A 127 42.64 14.08 -6.38
N THR A 128 43.43 15.10 -6.04
CA THR A 128 43.38 15.85 -4.76
C THR A 128 41.99 16.38 -4.37
N LYS A 129 41.07 16.53 -5.34
CA LYS A 129 39.67 16.93 -5.11
C LYS A 129 38.76 15.79 -4.64
N ALA A 130 39.12 14.53 -4.90
CA ALA A 130 38.32 13.36 -4.58
C ALA A 130 38.42 12.95 -3.10
N GLU A 131 39.49 13.35 -2.42
CA GLU A 131 39.69 13.05 -1.00
C GLU A 131 38.60 13.67 -0.11
N GLN A 132 38.08 14.84 -0.47
CA GLN A 132 37.10 15.57 0.34
C GLN A 132 35.67 15.03 0.24
N ILE A 133 35.27 14.46 -0.90
CA ILE A 133 33.88 14.04 -1.14
C ILE A 133 33.70 12.54 -1.39
N LEU A 134 34.59 11.93 -2.17
CA LEU A 134 34.48 10.53 -2.56
C LEU A 134 34.97 9.62 -1.43
N SER A 135 36.09 9.94 -0.78
CA SER A 135 36.64 9.11 0.30
C SER A 135 35.69 8.93 1.49
N PRO A 136 34.99 9.99 1.99
CA PRO A 136 33.93 9.81 2.99
C PRO A 136 32.82 8.85 2.54
N SER A 137 32.42 8.91 1.26
CA SER A 137 31.34 8.07 0.73
C SER A 137 31.77 6.62 0.53
N ILE A 138 33.02 6.38 0.10
CA ILE A 138 33.64 5.05 0.06
C ILE A 138 33.67 4.45 1.47
N LYS A 139 34.12 5.23 2.47
CA LYS A 139 34.14 4.81 3.87
C LYS A 139 32.74 4.45 4.37
N THR A 140 31.74 5.27 4.07
CA THR A 140 30.33 4.98 4.42
C THR A 140 29.85 3.66 3.82
N LEU A 141 30.15 3.40 2.54
CA LEU A 141 29.79 2.14 1.89
C LEU A 141 30.53 0.96 2.55
N ALA A 142 31.82 1.08 2.82
CA ALA A 142 32.61 0.04 3.47
C ALA A 142 32.08 -0.29 4.89
N LEU A 143 31.79 0.73 5.69
CA LEU A 143 31.21 0.56 7.03
C LEU A 143 29.81 -0.04 6.98
N ALA A 144 28.99 0.32 6.00
CA ALA A 144 27.67 -0.29 5.81
C ALA A 144 27.78 -1.79 5.48
N ILE A 145 28.77 -2.17 4.67
CA ILE A 145 29.06 -3.57 4.35
C ILE A 145 29.55 -4.33 5.60
N LEU A 146 30.49 -3.76 6.35
CA LEU A 146 31.10 -4.39 7.54
C LEU A 146 30.14 -4.49 8.74
N SER A 147 29.16 -3.59 8.81
CA SER A 147 28.14 -3.55 9.87
C SER A 147 26.95 -4.48 9.61
N ARG A 148 26.99 -5.30 8.54
CA ARG A 148 25.89 -6.17 8.12
C ARG A 148 25.99 -7.57 8.72
N GLY A 149 24.85 -8.11 9.17
CA GLY A 149 24.70 -9.52 9.57
C GLY A 149 24.81 -9.74 11.08
N ARG A 150 24.57 -10.99 11.53
CA ARG A 150 24.59 -11.35 12.96
C ARG A 150 25.99 -11.39 13.57
N GLU A 151 27.03 -11.51 12.75
CA GLU A 151 28.44 -11.49 13.13
C GLU A 151 29.10 -10.14 12.77
N SER A 152 28.34 -9.05 12.84
CA SER A 152 28.81 -7.71 12.51
C SER A 152 30.12 -7.39 13.21
N ARG A 153 31.15 -7.02 12.44
CA ARG A 153 32.47 -6.64 12.97
C ARG A 153 32.53 -5.19 13.45
N MET A 154 31.50 -4.39 13.14
CA MET A 154 31.44 -2.95 13.42
C MET A 154 30.08 -2.49 13.95
N SER A 155 30.04 -1.32 14.60
CA SER A 155 28.80 -0.74 15.15
C SER A 155 27.97 -0.08 14.06
N THR A 156 26.65 -0.32 14.07
CA THR A 156 25.70 0.39 13.20
C THR A 156 25.69 1.90 13.45
N SER A 157 26.03 2.34 14.67
CA SER A 157 26.18 3.76 15.01
C SER A 157 27.31 4.42 14.22
N ASP A 158 28.42 3.70 13.99
CA ASP A 158 29.58 4.23 13.27
C ASP A 158 29.27 4.37 11.78
N ALA A 159 28.53 3.42 11.21
CA ALA A 159 28.06 3.48 9.82
C ALA A 159 27.11 4.68 9.60
N VAL A 160 26.20 4.96 10.55
CA VAL A 160 25.31 6.11 10.48
C VAL A 160 26.07 7.44 10.62
N ALA A 161 27.04 7.51 11.54
CA ALA A 161 27.89 8.69 11.71
C ALA A 161 28.73 8.98 10.45
N ALA A 162 29.32 7.94 9.84
CA ALA A 162 30.03 8.06 8.58
C ALA A 162 29.12 8.52 7.44
N HIS A 163 27.89 8.00 7.37
CA HIS A 163 26.90 8.44 6.38
C HIS A 163 26.59 9.93 6.53
N ALA A 164 26.31 10.42 7.75
CA ALA A 164 26.07 11.83 8.01
C ALA A 164 27.27 12.70 7.60
N HIS A 165 28.48 12.26 7.91
CA HIS A 165 29.71 12.94 7.48
C HIS A 165 29.83 12.98 5.95
N ALA A 166 29.59 11.88 5.25
CA ALA A 166 29.67 11.82 3.79
C ALA A 166 28.66 12.72 3.09
N VAL A 167 27.41 12.79 3.58
CA VAL A 167 26.39 13.72 3.07
C VAL A 167 26.79 15.18 3.32
N SER A 168 27.33 15.48 4.51
CA SER A 168 27.84 16.82 4.83
C SER A 168 29.01 17.21 3.91
N SER A 169 29.95 16.30 3.66
CA SER A 169 31.08 16.51 2.76
C SER A 169 30.64 16.74 1.32
N LEU A 170 29.68 15.95 0.83
CA LEU A 170 29.08 16.15 -0.49
C LEU A 170 28.41 17.54 -0.59
N ARG A 171 27.69 17.98 0.44
CA ARG A 171 27.06 19.30 0.50
C ARG A 171 28.09 20.44 0.48
N SER A 172 29.15 20.32 1.28
CA SER A 172 30.25 21.29 1.28
C SER A 172 30.96 21.33 -0.07
N GLY A 173 31.14 20.18 -0.73
CA GLY A 173 31.69 20.09 -2.08
C GLY A 173 30.87 20.86 -3.11
N PHE A 174 29.54 20.77 -3.06
CA PHE A 174 28.66 21.55 -3.95
C PHE A 174 28.71 23.07 -3.74
N LEU A 175 29.13 23.53 -2.56
CA LEU A 175 29.28 24.96 -2.27
C LEU A 175 30.61 25.53 -2.77
N GLN A 176 31.57 24.67 -3.15
CA GLN A 176 32.83 25.08 -3.75
C GLN A 176 32.67 25.07 -5.29
N GLU A 177 32.95 26.19 -5.95
CA GLU A 177 32.67 26.45 -7.38
C GLU A 177 33.34 25.48 -8.39
N ASN A 178 34.19 24.54 -7.94
CA ASN A 178 35.06 23.71 -8.79
C ASN A 178 34.78 22.19 -8.74
N VAL A 179 33.75 21.74 -8.01
CA VAL A 179 33.36 20.30 -7.89
C VAL A 179 32.25 19.92 -8.87
N SER A 180 31.42 20.89 -9.27
CA SER A 180 30.35 20.71 -10.27
C SER A 180 30.85 20.22 -11.64
N ASP A 181 32.13 20.44 -11.94
CA ASP A 181 32.73 20.13 -13.24
C ASP A 181 33.18 18.66 -13.36
N SER A 182 33.07 17.86 -12.30
CA SER A 182 33.48 16.45 -12.31
C SER A 182 32.28 15.50 -12.17
N SER A 183 31.51 15.33 -13.25
CA SER A 183 30.33 14.44 -13.28
C SER A 183 30.66 13.01 -12.87
N ASN A 184 31.84 12.49 -13.25
CA ASN A 184 32.28 11.14 -12.86
C ASN A 184 32.48 11.00 -11.34
N LEU A 185 33.10 12.01 -10.72
CA LEU A 185 33.35 12.01 -9.27
C LEU A 185 32.03 12.09 -8.49
N LEU A 186 31.11 12.96 -8.91
CA LEU A 186 29.78 13.07 -8.30
C LEU A 186 28.97 11.78 -8.47
N ALA A 187 28.97 11.19 -9.67
CA ALA A 187 28.25 9.95 -9.94
C ALA A 187 28.75 8.80 -9.06
N ALA A 188 30.07 8.62 -8.94
CA ALA A 188 30.68 7.63 -8.05
C ALA A 188 30.33 7.88 -6.56
N THR A 189 30.40 9.14 -6.13
CA THR A 189 30.11 9.55 -4.75
C THR A 189 28.67 9.23 -4.36
N VAL A 190 27.71 9.63 -5.19
CA VAL A 190 26.28 9.39 -4.92
C VAL A 190 25.94 7.90 -5.08
N MET A 191 26.62 7.15 -5.97
CA MET A 191 26.48 5.70 -6.08
C MET A 191 26.93 4.97 -4.80
N CYS A 192 28.03 5.39 -4.17
CA CYS A 192 28.43 4.87 -2.86
C CYS A 192 27.36 5.11 -1.79
N LEU A 193 26.80 6.32 -1.73
CA LEU A 193 25.73 6.66 -0.79
C LEU A 193 24.46 5.84 -1.05
N PHE A 194 24.04 5.71 -2.32
CA PHE A 194 22.92 4.88 -2.72
C PHE A 194 23.07 3.44 -2.23
N LEU A 195 24.21 2.81 -2.49
CA LEU A 195 24.45 1.43 -2.05
C LEU A 195 24.54 1.31 -0.53
N SER A 196 25.10 2.32 0.16
CA SER A 196 25.10 2.33 1.63
C SER A 196 23.69 2.35 2.20
N GLU A 197 22.78 3.13 1.60
CA GLU A 197 21.36 3.22 1.97
C GLU A 197 20.57 1.96 1.63
N MET A 198 20.99 1.23 0.59
CA MET A 198 20.42 -0.07 0.27
C MET A 198 20.82 -1.15 1.29
N ILE A 199 21.99 -1.03 1.92
CA ILE A 199 22.50 -1.99 2.90
C ILE A 199 22.02 -1.64 4.31
N LEU A 200 22.15 -0.38 4.72
CA LEU A 200 21.71 0.17 6.01
C LEU A 200 20.84 1.42 5.78
N PRO A 201 19.53 1.24 5.55
CA PRO A 201 18.65 2.37 5.26
C PRO A 201 18.53 3.33 6.44
N THR A 202 18.84 4.61 6.23
CA THR A 202 18.61 5.68 7.21
C THR A 202 17.17 6.18 7.17
N SER A 203 16.50 6.07 6.03
CA SER A 203 15.08 6.36 5.86
C SER A 203 14.46 5.51 4.74
N LYS A 204 13.13 5.60 4.57
CA LYS A 204 12.42 4.90 3.50
C LYS A 204 12.63 5.51 2.10
N ALA A 205 13.02 6.78 2.04
CA ALA A 205 13.12 7.54 0.80
C ALA A 205 14.58 7.84 0.41
N ALA A 206 15.54 7.67 1.31
CA ALA A 206 16.93 8.08 1.08
C ALA A 206 17.56 7.43 -0.17
N ALA A 207 17.45 6.10 -0.31
CA ALA A 207 17.95 5.40 -1.50
C ALA A 207 17.29 5.91 -2.81
N ILE A 208 16.00 6.24 -2.78
CA ILE A 208 15.26 6.79 -3.93
C ILE A 208 15.81 8.17 -4.30
N VAL A 209 16.04 9.03 -3.31
CA VAL A 209 16.62 10.37 -3.52
C VAL A 209 18.02 10.27 -4.12
N HIS A 210 18.86 9.33 -3.65
CA HIS A 210 20.18 9.12 -4.25
C HIS A 210 20.11 8.58 -5.67
N ALA A 211 19.23 7.61 -5.96
CA ALA A 211 19.03 7.11 -7.31
C ALA A 211 18.63 8.23 -8.28
N LYS A 212 17.67 9.08 -7.88
CA LYS A 212 17.29 10.27 -8.65
C LYS A 212 18.47 11.24 -8.83
N GLY A 213 19.20 11.52 -7.76
CA GLY A 213 20.38 12.40 -7.78
C GLY A 213 21.46 11.92 -8.75
N ILE A 214 21.74 10.62 -8.80
CA ILE A 214 22.70 10.06 -9.77
C ILE A 214 22.19 10.25 -11.20
N GLY A 215 20.90 10.02 -11.45
CA GLY A 215 20.29 10.27 -12.76
C GLY A 215 20.41 11.73 -13.20
N ASP A 216 20.22 12.68 -12.27
CA ASP A 216 20.42 14.11 -12.52
C ASP A 216 21.89 14.44 -12.84
N VAL A 217 22.85 13.81 -12.16
CA VAL A 217 24.28 13.96 -12.46
C VAL A 217 24.61 13.40 -13.84
N LEU A 218 24.06 12.25 -14.24
CA LEU A 218 24.35 11.68 -15.56
C LEU A 218 23.89 12.59 -16.71
N LYS A 219 22.75 13.27 -16.55
CA LYS A 219 22.19 14.21 -17.54
C LYS A 219 23.00 15.50 -17.70
N LEU A 220 24.00 15.76 -16.84
CA LEU A 220 24.90 16.91 -17.02
C LEU A 220 25.84 16.75 -18.22
N GLN A 221 25.99 15.52 -18.74
CA GLN A 221 26.82 15.22 -19.90
C GLN A 221 25.97 14.66 -21.04
N SER A 222 26.44 14.81 -22.28
CA SER A 222 25.82 14.16 -23.43
C SER A 222 26.00 12.64 -23.38
N PRO A 223 25.13 11.83 -24.01
CA PRO A 223 25.27 10.37 -24.02
C PRO A 223 26.64 9.90 -24.54
N GLY A 224 27.21 10.58 -25.55
CA GLY A 224 28.53 10.29 -26.12
C GLY A 224 29.71 10.41 -25.15
N PHE A 225 29.56 11.16 -24.06
CA PHE A 225 30.55 11.22 -22.98
C PHE A 225 30.79 9.84 -22.34
N TYR A 226 29.77 8.98 -22.35
CA TYR A 226 29.80 7.66 -21.71
C TYR A 226 30.23 6.53 -22.65
N THR A 227 30.82 6.84 -23.80
CA THR A 227 31.25 5.82 -24.79
C THR A 227 32.48 5.03 -24.36
N HIS A 228 33.40 5.65 -23.61
CA HIS A 228 34.67 5.05 -23.22
C HIS A 228 35.13 5.49 -21.82
N GLY A 229 36.19 4.85 -21.31
CA GLY A 229 36.89 5.26 -20.09
C GLY A 229 36.05 5.17 -18.81
N ILE A 230 36.37 6.02 -17.83
CA ILE A 230 35.71 6.06 -16.52
C ILE A 230 34.21 6.35 -16.66
N GLY A 231 33.82 7.28 -17.54
CA GLY A 231 32.42 7.61 -17.79
C GLY A 231 31.62 6.37 -18.19
N HIS A 232 32.11 5.60 -19.16
CA HIS A 232 31.46 4.36 -19.58
C HIS A 232 31.30 3.35 -18.43
N LYS A 233 32.37 3.11 -17.65
CA LYS A 233 32.33 2.19 -16.49
C LYS A 233 31.25 2.61 -15.46
N LEU A 234 31.15 3.91 -15.18
CA LEU A 234 30.14 4.46 -14.28
C LEU A 234 28.74 4.30 -14.86
N PHE A 235 28.53 4.66 -16.13
CA PHE A 235 27.24 4.54 -16.80
C PHE A 235 26.72 3.10 -16.79
N VAL A 236 27.56 2.12 -17.18
CA VAL A 236 27.22 0.69 -17.19
C VAL A 236 26.84 0.19 -15.79
N GLY A 237 27.53 0.64 -14.74
CA GLY A 237 27.22 0.25 -13.36
C GLY A 237 25.99 0.94 -12.75
N ILE A 238 25.71 2.18 -13.16
CA ILE A 238 24.60 3.01 -12.65
C ILE A 238 23.29 2.72 -13.39
N ARG A 239 23.35 2.43 -14.69
CA ARG A 239 22.18 2.22 -15.54
C ARG A 239 21.19 1.18 -14.97
N PRO A 240 21.62 0.01 -14.45
CA PRO A 240 20.73 -0.93 -13.78
C PRO A 240 19.96 -0.28 -12.62
N VAL A 241 20.62 0.52 -11.78
CA VAL A 241 19.98 1.21 -10.65
C VAL A 241 18.85 2.12 -11.12
N LEU A 242 19.09 2.91 -12.16
CA LEU A 242 18.12 3.87 -12.68
C LEU A 242 16.94 3.19 -13.38
N VAL A 243 17.19 2.09 -14.10
CA VAL A 243 16.12 1.28 -14.69
C VAL A 243 15.30 0.63 -13.60
N LEU A 244 15.91 -0.01 -12.61
CA LEU A 244 15.16 -0.61 -11.51
C LEU A 244 14.37 0.44 -10.71
N HIS A 245 14.94 1.63 -10.50
CA HIS A 245 14.24 2.75 -9.86
C HIS A 245 12.96 3.15 -10.61
N SER A 246 12.99 3.25 -11.95
CA SER A 246 11.79 3.60 -12.72
C SER A 246 10.70 2.55 -12.62
N PHE A 247 11.03 1.28 -12.45
CA PHE A 247 10.06 0.22 -12.15
C PHE A 247 9.43 0.35 -10.76
N PHE A 248 10.13 0.90 -9.76
CA PHE A 248 9.55 1.14 -8.44
C PHE A 248 8.76 2.45 -8.36
N SER A 249 9.15 3.48 -9.13
CA SER A 249 8.45 4.78 -9.15
C SER A 249 7.33 4.86 -10.18
N HIS A 250 7.30 3.96 -11.17
CA HIS A 250 6.41 4.01 -12.34
C HIS A 250 6.55 5.34 -13.10
N GLU A 251 7.76 5.91 -13.13
CA GLU A 251 8.10 7.13 -13.85
C GLU A 251 8.87 6.84 -15.14
N LEU A 252 8.72 7.69 -16.14
CA LEU A 252 9.52 7.60 -17.37
C LEU A 252 10.99 7.92 -17.04
N SER A 253 11.89 7.06 -17.50
CA SER A 253 13.33 7.30 -17.40
C SER A 253 13.84 7.99 -18.66
N PHE A 254 14.75 8.96 -18.51
CA PHE A 254 15.47 9.56 -19.65
C PHE A 254 16.26 8.50 -20.45
N LEU A 255 16.61 7.38 -19.80
CA LEU A 255 17.26 6.23 -20.43
C LEU A 255 16.37 5.53 -21.48
N ALA A 256 15.08 5.87 -21.55
CA ALA A 256 14.15 5.34 -22.55
C ALA A 256 14.27 6.06 -23.91
N GLU A 257 14.95 7.19 -23.99
CA GLU A 257 15.26 7.86 -25.25
C GLU A 257 16.31 7.05 -26.04
N ASP A 258 16.14 6.96 -27.37
CA ASP A 258 16.97 6.07 -28.19
C ASP A 258 18.47 6.44 -28.16
N VAL A 259 18.80 7.73 -28.06
CA VAL A 259 20.19 8.18 -27.91
C VAL A 259 20.85 7.58 -26.66
N TRP A 260 20.14 7.47 -25.54
CA TRP A 260 20.65 6.89 -24.30
C TRP A 260 20.70 5.36 -24.30
N LYS A 261 19.98 4.70 -25.22
CA LYS A 261 20.05 3.24 -25.41
C LYS A 261 21.26 2.83 -26.24
N HIS A 262 21.69 3.66 -27.19
CA HIS A 262 22.67 3.26 -28.22
C HIS A 262 24.01 4.00 -28.11
N GLU A 263 23.99 5.33 -27.97
CA GLU A 263 25.20 6.14 -28.07
C GLU A 263 26.25 5.78 -27.00
N PRO A 264 25.92 5.58 -25.70
CA PRO A 264 26.89 5.15 -24.68
C PRO A 264 27.57 3.80 -24.97
N PHE A 265 26.98 2.97 -25.84
CA PHE A 265 27.49 1.65 -26.21
C PHE A 265 28.12 1.60 -27.61
N SER A 266 28.16 2.71 -28.34
CA SER A 266 28.66 2.78 -29.72
C SER A 266 30.13 2.36 -29.88
N GLY A 267 30.95 2.49 -28.83
CA GLY A 267 32.38 2.14 -28.86
C GLY A 267 32.71 0.67 -28.58
N GLN A 268 31.92 -0.02 -27.75
CA GLN A 268 32.26 -1.37 -27.25
C GLN A 268 31.09 -2.38 -27.35
N GLY A 269 29.92 -1.96 -27.82
CA GLY A 269 28.69 -2.75 -27.83
C GLY A 269 28.07 -2.90 -26.43
N ALA A 270 26.79 -3.22 -26.36
CA ALA A 270 26.11 -3.46 -25.10
C ALA A 270 26.15 -4.96 -24.75
N ALA A 271 26.55 -5.27 -23.51
CA ALA A 271 26.45 -6.64 -23.01
C ALA A 271 24.98 -7.09 -22.90
N PRO A 272 24.67 -8.41 -22.90
CA PRO A 272 23.29 -8.90 -22.92
C PRO A 272 22.34 -8.36 -21.85
N LEU A 273 22.82 -8.15 -20.62
CA LEU A 273 22.00 -7.53 -19.56
C LEU A 273 21.77 -6.02 -19.79
N GLN A 274 22.67 -5.33 -20.48
CA GLN A 274 22.46 -3.95 -20.91
C GLN A 274 21.43 -3.87 -22.03
N GLU A 275 21.43 -4.83 -22.97
CA GLU A 275 20.38 -4.95 -23.99
C GLU A 275 19.03 -5.27 -23.36
N LEU A 276 18.99 -6.16 -22.37
CA LEU A 276 17.78 -6.44 -21.58
C LEU A 276 17.20 -5.16 -21.00
N PHE A 277 18.04 -4.29 -20.43
CA PHE A 277 17.60 -3.00 -19.91
C PHE A 277 17.13 -2.03 -21.00
N SER A 278 17.73 -2.05 -22.19
CA SER A 278 17.25 -1.27 -23.35
C SER A 278 15.83 -1.65 -23.77
N ILE A 279 15.48 -2.93 -23.68
CA ILE A 279 14.14 -3.44 -24.03
C ILE A 279 13.09 -2.95 -23.02
N VAL A 280 13.41 -2.98 -21.73
CA VAL A 280 12.41 -2.79 -20.66
C VAL A 280 12.33 -1.36 -20.13
N VAL A 281 13.28 -0.48 -20.45
CA VAL A 281 13.35 0.87 -19.84
C VAL A 281 12.15 1.77 -20.15
N ALA A 282 11.42 1.50 -21.25
CA ALA A 282 10.20 2.21 -21.62
C ALA A 282 8.94 1.64 -20.94
N LEU A 283 9.01 0.41 -20.43
CA LEU A 283 7.88 -0.32 -19.86
C LEU A 283 7.21 0.41 -18.67
N PRO A 284 7.93 1.05 -17.73
CA PRO A 284 7.30 1.77 -16.60
C PRO A 284 6.23 2.79 -17.00
N SER A 285 6.35 3.41 -18.18
CA SER A 285 5.33 4.34 -18.72
C SER A 285 4.01 3.63 -19.03
N ALA A 286 4.09 2.41 -19.59
CA ALA A 286 2.92 1.56 -19.82
C ALA A 286 2.27 1.16 -18.49
N LEU A 287 3.09 0.80 -17.49
CA LEU A 287 2.61 0.41 -16.16
C LEU A 287 1.85 1.56 -15.49
N SER A 288 2.41 2.78 -15.52
CA SER A 288 1.78 4.01 -15.02
C SER A 288 0.44 4.30 -15.71
N THR A 289 0.37 4.06 -17.01
CA THR A 289 -0.85 4.23 -17.80
C THR A 289 -1.93 3.23 -17.36
N ILE A 290 -1.57 1.97 -17.19
CA ILE A 290 -2.50 0.93 -16.71
C ILE A 290 -2.97 1.22 -15.29
N ASP A 291 -2.10 1.74 -14.42
CA ASP A 291 -2.48 2.11 -13.07
C ASP A 291 -3.49 3.27 -13.04
N LYS A 292 -3.42 4.22 -13.98
CA LYS A 292 -4.45 5.26 -14.15
C LYS A 292 -5.78 4.68 -14.64
N LEU A 293 -5.75 3.74 -15.59
CA LEU A 293 -6.94 3.08 -16.12
C LEU A 293 -7.71 2.26 -15.06
N LYS A 294 -7.04 1.81 -13.99
CA LYS A 294 -7.70 1.14 -12.85
C LYS A 294 -8.63 2.08 -12.06
N VAL A 295 -8.33 3.37 -12.08
CA VAL A 295 -8.98 4.36 -11.21
C VAL A 295 -9.98 5.21 -11.98
N THR A 296 -9.61 5.61 -13.20
CA THR A 296 -10.40 6.54 -14.01
C THR A 296 -10.58 5.98 -15.41
N LEU A 297 -11.83 5.93 -15.87
CA LEU A 297 -12.20 5.56 -17.23
C LEU A 297 -12.67 6.80 -18.00
N THR A 298 -12.28 6.87 -19.25
CA THR A 298 -12.54 7.94 -20.22
C THR A 298 -12.90 7.31 -21.56
N GLU A 299 -13.44 8.11 -22.50
CA GLU A 299 -13.75 7.65 -23.87
C GLU A 299 -12.53 7.06 -24.60
N GLN A 300 -11.32 7.54 -24.29
CA GLN A 300 -10.06 7.05 -24.88
C GLN A 300 -9.44 5.86 -24.14
N SER A 301 -10.08 5.36 -23.07
CA SER A 301 -9.50 4.32 -22.22
C SER A 301 -9.30 3.00 -22.95
N TYR A 302 -10.19 2.64 -23.86
CA TYR A 302 -10.02 1.42 -24.67
C TYR A 302 -8.80 1.50 -25.60
N VAL A 303 -8.64 2.63 -26.31
CA VAL A 303 -7.49 2.85 -27.20
C VAL A 303 -6.19 2.86 -26.40
N THR A 304 -6.21 3.53 -25.25
CA THR A 304 -5.07 3.59 -24.33
C THR A 304 -4.72 2.20 -23.79
N ALA A 305 -5.72 1.38 -23.46
CA ALA A 305 -5.53 -0.01 -23.06
C ALA A 305 -4.95 -0.87 -24.20
N CYS A 306 -5.43 -0.72 -25.43
CA CYS A 306 -4.86 -1.41 -26.59
C CYS A 306 -3.39 -1.04 -26.80
N ASN A 307 -3.05 0.25 -26.77
CA ASN A 307 -1.66 0.70 -26.94
C ASN A 307 -0.75 0.17 -25.83
N ALA A 308 -1.23 0.15 -24.57
CA ALA A 308 -0.48 -0.40 -23.46
C ALA A 308 -0.30 -1.94 -23.60
N LEU A 309 -1.30 -2.65 -24.11
CA LEU A 309 -1.22 -4.09 -24.42
C LEU A 309 -0.20 -4.37 -25.51
N ASP A 310 -0.20 -3.59 -26.59
CA ASP A 310 0.76 -3.72 -27.69
C ASP A 310 2.18 -3.48 -27.17
N GLN A 311 2.41 -2.41 -26.40
CA GLN A 311 3.72 -2.13 -25.79
C GLN A 311 4.21 -3.25 -24.84
N LEU A 312 3.32 -3.80 -24.01
CA LEU A 312 3.65 -4.94 -23.14
C LEU A 312 4.00 -6.19 -23.94
N THR A 313 3.28 -6.43 -25.03
CA THR A 313 3.49 -7.58 -25.91
C THR A 313 4.82 -7.46 -26.67
N ASP A 314 5.12 -6.28 -27.21
CA ASP A 314 6.38 -6.00 -27.89
C ASP A 314 7.57 -6.13 -26.95
N THR A 315 7.44 -5.61 -25.72
CA THR A 315 8.46 -5.79 -24.69
C THR A 315 8.69 -7.28 -24.40
N LEU A 316 7.62 -8.05 -24.22
CA LEU A 316 7.71 -9.49 -23.96
C LEU A 316 8.35 -10.25 -25.12
N ASN A 317 7.99 -9.92 -26.36
CA ASN A 317 8.61 -10.50 -27.55
C ASN A 317 10.11 -10.15 -27.63
N GLY A 318 10.48 -8.90 -27.32
CA GLY A 318 11.88 -8.48 -27.22
C GLY A 318 12.67 -9.30 -26.20
N LEU A 319 12.11 -9.53 -25.01
CA LEU A 319 12.73 -10.37 -23.97
C LEU A 319 12.96 -11.81 -24.46
N LEU A 320 11.98 -12.39 -25.15
CA LEU A 320 12.05 -13.76 -25.67
C LEU A 320 13.06 -13.88 -26.82
N ASN A 321 13.09 -12.89 -27.72
CA ASN A 321 14.06 -12.84 -28.81
C ASN A 321 15.49 -12.72 -28.27
N LEU A 322 15.72 -11.82 -27.31
CA LEU A 322 17.03 -11.66 -26.68
C LEU A 322 17.50 -12.95 -26.01
N ARG A 323 16.58 -13.66 -25.31
CA ARG A 323 16.88 -14.97 -24.73
C ARG A 323 17.31 -15.97 -25.81
N GLN A 324 16.61 -16.01 -26.94
CA GLN A 324 16.92 -16.94 -28.02
C GLN A 324 18.28 -16.65 -28.66
N THR A 325 18.58 -15.38 -28.95
CA THR A 325 19.88 -14.96 -29.51
C THR A 325 21.04 -15.45 -28.65
N ILE A 326 20.97 -15.25 -27.33
CA ILE A 326 22.02 -15.68 -26.39
C ILE A 326 22.14 -17.21 -26.34
N GLN A 327 21.04 -17.94 -26.56
CA GLN A 327 21.06 -19.40 -26.61
C GLN A 327 21.64 -19.95 -27.91
N ASP A 328 21.67 -19.17 -28.99
CA ASP A 328 22.17 -19.60 -30.30
C ASP A 328 23.63 -19.17 -30.57
N GLU A 329 24.17 -18.23 -29.78
CA GLU A 329 25.57 -17.80 -29.86
C GLU A 329 26.58 -18.87 -29.42
N SER A 330 27.83 -18.75 -29.89
CA SER A 330 28.96 -19.63 -29.55
C SER A 330 29.29 -19.72 -28.05
N GLN A 331 28.66 -18.89 -27.21
CA GLN A 331 28.77 -18.88 -25.75
C GLN A 331 27.57 -19.53 -25.03
N ARG A 332 26.76 -20.37 -25.69
CA ARG A 332 25.60 -21.06 -25.09
C ARG A 332 25.90 -21.68 -23.72
N GLU A 333 27.05 -22.35 -23.57
CA GLU A 333 27.45 -23.01 -22.32
C GLU A 333 27.68 -22.02 -21.17
N TYR A 334 28.18 -20.82 -21.46
CA TYR A 334 28.43 -19.78 -20.45
C TYR A 334 27.11 -19.24 -19.89
N TRP A 335 26.11 -19.06 -20.73
CA TRP A 335 24.83 -18.46 -20.34
C TRP A 335 23.83 -19.47 -19.79
N ALA A 336 23.91 -20.75 -20.18
CA ALA A 336 22.90 -21.74 -19.80
C ALA A 336 22.80 -21.93 -18.26
N PRO A 337 21.60 -21.75 -17.65
CA PRO A 337 21.39 -22.12 -16.25
C PRO A 337 21.43 -23.64 -16.12
N ALA A 338 22.14 -24.14 -15.11
CA ALA A 338 22.14 -25.55 -14.78
C ALA A 338 20.93 -25.87 -13.90
N LEU A 339 19.92 -26.49 -14.51
CA LEU A 339 18.66 -26.86 -13.85
C LEU A 339 18.78 -28.28 -13.30
N PRO A 340 18.94 -28.48 -11.97
CA PRO A 340 19.05 -29.81 -11.43
C PRO A 340 17.71 -30.56 -11.56
N PRO A 341 17.75 -31.88 -11.78
CA PRO A 341 16.53 -32.71 -11.88
C PRO A 341 15.77 -32.74 -10.56
N ASN A 342 16.46 -32.59 -9.42
CA ASN A 342 15.82 -32.41 -8.13
C ASN A 342 15.31 -30.97 -7.98
N ILE A 343 14.00 -30.83 -7.92
CA ILE A 343 13.27 -29.57 -7.77
C ILE A 343 13.55 -28.88 -6.41
N GLN A 344 14.03 -29.63 -5.41
CA GLN A 344 14.46 -29.10 -4.11
C GLN A 344 15.90 -28.58 -4.11
N SER A 345 16.61 -28.63 -5.23
CA SER A 345 17.96 -28.07 -5.37
C SER A 345 17.95 -26.70 -6.07
N GLY A 346 18.82 -25.80 -5.60
CA GLY A 346 19.02 -24.47 -6.17
C GLY A 346 19.53 -24.52 -7.62
N ILE A 347 19.36 -23.42 -8.35
CA ILE A 347 19.87 -23.29 -9.73
C ILE A 347 21.28 -22.71 -9.68
N SER A 348 22.23 -23.36 -10.35
CA SER A 348 23.58 -22.84 -10.51
C SER A 348 23.78 -22.19 -11.89
N PHE A 349 24.72 -21.25 -11.94
CA PHE A 349 25.09 -20.52 -13.15
C PHE A 349 26.62 -20.51 -13.27
N GLN A 350 27.14 -20.39 -14.49
CA GLN A 350 28.59 -20.26 -14.71
C GLN A 350 29.15 -18.94 -14.14
N SER A 351 28.32 -17.90 -14.07
CA SER A 351 28.73 -16.61 -13.53
C SER A 351 27.57 -15.85 -12.90
N ILE A 352 27.90 -14.88 -12.04
CA ILE A 352 26.93 -13.91 -11.51
C ILE A 352 26.28 -13.08 -12.63
N THR A 353 27.00 -12.85 -13.73
CA THR A 353 26.49 -12.12 -14.89
C THR A 353 25.35 -12.90 -15.56
N ALA A 354 25.53 -14.20 -15.78
CA ALA A 354 24.48 -15.07 -16.31
C ALA A 354 23.29 -15.17 -15.34
N ALA A 355 23.57 -15.32 -14.03
CA ALA A 355 22.52 -15.35 -13.00
C ALA A 355 21.68 -14.05 -12.98
N ASN A 356 22.33 -12.89 -13.01
CA ASN A 356 21.65 -11.59 -13.04
C ASN A 356 20.81 -11.43 -14.33
N PHE A 357 21.35 -11.82 -15.48
CA PHE A 357 20.62 -11.77 -16.74
C PHE A 357 19.33 -12.57 -16.70
N PHE A 358 19.41 -13.87 -16.36
CA PHE A 358 18.24 -14.75 -16.39
C PHE A 358 17.20 -14.38 -15.32
N THR A 359 17.65 -14.05 -14.11
CA THR A 359 16.71 -13.68 -13.04
C THR A 359 15.96 -12.38 -13.33
N HIS A 360 16.61 -11.38 -13.95
CA HIS A 360 15.93 -10.17 -14.40
C HIS A 360 15.03 -10.44 -15.60
N LEU A 361 15.47 -11.26 -16.56
CA LEU A 361 14.66 -11.64 -17.71
C LEU A 361 13.35 -12.32 -17.28
N TRP A 362 13.43 -13.29 -16.36
CA TRP A 362 12.26 -13.94 -15.77
C TRP A 362 11.38 -12.95 -14.99
N ALA A 363 11.99 -12.02 -14.26
CA ALA A 363 11.27 -11.01 -13.48
C ALA A 363 10.45 -10.08 -14.39
N PHE A 364 11.06 -9.54 -15.45
CA PHE A 364 10.40 -8.67 -16.41
C PHE A 364 9.31 -9.40 -17.19
N HIS A 365 9.51 -10.67 -17.52
CA HIS A 365 8.46 -11.52 -18.08
C HIS A 365 7.26 -11.61 -17.13
N ILE A 366 7.48 -11.94 -15.86
CA ILE A 366 6.42 -12.01 -14.84
C ILE A 366 5.67 -10.67 -14.72
N ILE A 367 6.40 -9.55 -14.70
CA ILE A 367 5.81 -8.20 -14.64
C ILE A 367 4.91 -7.95 -15.86
N CYS A 368 5.40 -8.19 -17.07
CA CYS A 368 4.61 -8.05 -18.30
C CYS A 368 3.34 -8.92 -18.24
N ALA A 369 3.48 -10.21 -17.92
CA ALA A 369 2.35 -11.14 -17.85
C ALA A 369 1.29 -10.70 -16.83
N GLY A 370 1.70 -10.22 -15.65
CA GLY A 370 0.80 -9.72 -14.61
C GLY A 370 0.00 -8.50 -15.06
N TYR A 371 0.66 -7.54 -15.72
CA TYR A 371 0.00 -6.34 -16.22
C TYR A 371 -0.90 -6.62 -17.44
N ILE A 372 -0.50 -7.53 -18.35
CA ILE A 372 -1.36 -7.99 -19.45
C ILE A 372 -2.63 -8.62 -18.88
N LYS A 373 -2.53 -9.54 -17.91
CA LYS A 373 -3.71 -10.15 -17.26
C LYS A 373 -4.62 -9.10 -16.62
N THR A 374 -4.02 -8.13 -15.94
CA THR A 374 -4.76 -7.02 -15.32
C THR A 374 -5.54 -6.23 -16.37
N LEU A 375 -4.88 -5.90 -17.49
CA LEU A 375 -5.49 -5.15 -18.59
C LEU A 375 -6.63 -5.93 -19.24
N LEU A 376 -6.45 -7.22 -19.54
CA LEU A 376 -7.48 -8.08 -20.12
C LEU A 376 -8.68 -8.29 -19.18
N THR A 377 -8.46 -8.18 -17.87
CA THR A 377 -9.55 -8.22 -16.88
C THR A 377 -10.35 -6.92 -16.89
N LEU A 378 -9.68 -5.77 -17.03
CA LEU A 378 -10.31 -4.46 -17.09
C LEU A 378 -11.01 -4.20 -18.43
N PHE A 379 -10.42 -4.69 -19.53
CA PHE A 379 -10.87 -4.48 -20.89
C PHE A 379 -10.95 -5.83 -21.65
N PRO A 380 -11.99 -6.64 -21.41
CA PRO A 380 -12.14 -7.95 -22.05
C PRO A 380 -12.16 -7.90 -23.59
N ALA A 381 -12.59 -6.78 -24.18
CA ALA A 381 -12.57 -6.57 -25.63
C ALA A 381 -11.14 -6.61 -26.23
N CYS A 382 -10.10 -6.31 -25.43
CA CYS A 382 -8.73 -6.45 -25.88
C CYS A 382 -8.31 -7.93 -26.08
N LEU A 383 -9.12 -8.90 -25.61
CA LEU A 383 -8.83 -10.33 -25.77
C LEU A 383 -8.74 -10.76 -27.25
N ASP A 384 -9.47 -10.08 -28.14
CA ASP A 384 -9.43 -10.35 -29.58
C ASP A 384 -8.05 -10.08 -30.20
N ARG A 385 -7.22 -9.27 -29.54
CA ARG A 385 -5.84 -8.97 -29.92
C ARG A 385 -4.83 -10.00 -29.37
N VAL A 386 -5.26 -10.92 -28.51
CA VAL A 386 -4.37 -11.87 -27.84
C VAL A 386 -4.27 -13.17 -28.62
N HIS A 387 -3.18 -13.30 -29.40
CA HIS A 387 -2.87 -14.53 -30.14
C HIS A 387 -2.46 -15.69 -29.21
N GLN A 388 -2.53 -16.94 -29.72
CA GLN A 388 -2.24 -18.15 -28.94
C GLN A 388 -0.83 -18.16 -28.32
N ASN A 389 0.18 -17.62 -29.02
CA ASN A 389 1.53 -17.55 -28.47
C ASN A 389 1.55 -16.67 -27.21
N LEU A 390 0.97 -15.47 -27.27
CA LEU A 390 0.87 -14.58 -26.11
C LEU A 390 0.14 -15.25 -24.94
N LYS A 391 -0.96 -15.99 -25.20
CA LYS A 391 -1.66 -16.77 -24.17
C LYS A 391 -0.75 -17.75 -23.44
N ARG A 392 0.15 -18.45 -24.16
CA ARG A 392 1.14 -19.36 -23.56
C ARG A 392 2.16 -18.58 -22.72
N GLN A 393 2.63 -17.44 -23.23
CA GLN A 393 3.63 -16.62 -22.54
C GLN A 393 3.09 -15.98 -21.25
N ILE A 394 1.80 -15.70 -21.16
CA ILE A 394 1.17 -15.20 -19.92
C ILE A 394 0.49 -16.30 -19.11
N SER A 395 0.65 -17.57 -19.50
CA SER A 395 -0.01 -18.68 -18.82
C SER A 395 0.41 -18.77 -17.35
N ARG A 396 -0.52 -19.28 -16.54
CA ARG A 396 -0.32 -19.45 -15.11
C ARG A 396 0.87 -20.35 -14.79
N ASP A 397 0.96 -21.48 -15.48
CA ASP A 397 2.00 -22.49 -15.26
C ASP A 397 3.39 -21.94 -15.57
N LEU A 398 3.52 -21.19 -16.68
CA LEU A 398 4.79 -20.56 -17.04
C LEU A 398 5.19 -19.49 -16.00
N VAL A 399 4.27 -18.61 -15.61
CA VAL A 399 4.57 -17.55 -14.61
C VAL A 399 4.97 -18.16 -13.26
N THR A 400 4.34 -19.27 -12.87
CA THR A 400 4.72 -20.03 -11.67
C THR A 400 6.11 -20.66 -11.80
N ASP A 401 6.42 -21.31 -12.93
CA ASP A 401 7.74 -21.87 -13.20
C ASP A 401 8.84 -20.80 -13.15
N LEU A 402 8.62 -19.65 -13.79
CA LEU A 402 9.55 -18.52 -13.74
C LEU A 402 9.77 -18.02 -12.31
N ALA A 403 8.71 -17.92 -11.50
CA ALA A 403 8.81 -17.53 -10.10
C ALA A 403 9.61 -18.56 -9.28
N CYS A 404 9.38 -19.86 -9.50
CA CYS A 404 10.17 -20.94 -8.89
C CYS A 404 11.65 -20.81 -9.27
N ARG A 405 11.96 -20.58 -10.56
CA ARG A 405 13.35 -20.40 -11.02
C ARG A 405 14.03 -19.22 -10.31
N ILE A 406 13.36 -18.07 -10.22
CA ILE A 406 13.89 -16.91 -9.47
C ILE A 406 14.21 -17.29 -8.03
N LEU A 407 13.26 -17.92 -7.32
CA LEU A 407 13.44 -18.26 -5.90
C LEU A 407 14.54 -19.30 -5.70
N ARG A 408 14.70 -20.25 -6.64
CA ARG A 408 15.78 -21.25 -6.65
C ARG A 408 17.16 -20.64 -6.95
N SER A 409 17.21 -19.55 -7.71
CA SER A 409 18.45 -18.83 -7.99
C SER A 409 18.97 -18.00 -6.83
N ILE A 410 18.15 -17.77 -5.79
CA ILE A 410 18.54 -17.01 -4.60
C ILE A 410 19.72 -17.65 -3.88
N GLU A 411 19.79 -18.98 -3.80
CA GLU A 411 20.92 -19.68 -3.17
C GLU A 411 22.24 -19.33 -3.84
N PHE A 412 22.28 -19.34 -5.18
CA PHE A 412 23.46 -18.95 -5.95
C PHE A 412 23.76 -17.46 -5.83
N LEU A 413 22.76 -16.58 -6.00
CA LEU A 413 22.95 -15.13 -5.95
C LEU A 413 23.33 -14.63 -4.55
N ALA A 414 22.91 -15.35 -3.52
CA ALA A 414 23.28 -15.06 -2.16
C ALA A 414 24.56 -15.79 -1.71
N ASP A 415 25.31 -16.46 -2.58
CA ASP A 415 26.60 -17.06 -2.20
C ASP A 415 27.58 -15.98 -1.68
N GLU A 416 28.35 -16.30 -0.64
CA GLU A 416 29.30 -15.37 -0.01
C GLU A 416 30.36 -14.85 -0.98
N LYS A 417 30.76 -15.66 -1.98
CA LYS A 417 31.73 -15.25 -3.00
C LYS A 417 31.27 -14.04 -3.83
N PHE A 418 29.96 -13.81 -3.91
CA PHE A 418 29.38 -12.68 -4.65
C PHE A 418 29.08 -11.46 -3.77
N LYS A 419 29.34 -11.57 -2.46
CA LYS A 419 29.27 -10.48 -1.49
C LYS A 419 27.95 -9.71 -1.59
N VAL A 420 28.03 -8.37 -1.71
CA VAL A 420 26.84 -7.51 -1.78
C VAL A 420 26.16 -7.59 -3.13
N PHE A 421 26.94 -7.81 -4.20
CA PHE A 421 26.48 -7.62 -5.57
C PHE A 421 25.41 -8.62 -5.97
N GLY A 422 25.55 -9.90 -5.59
CA GLY A 422 24.56 -10.91 -5.94
C GLY A 422 23.24 -10.73 -5.18
N SER A 423 23.32 -10.43 -3.89
CA SER A 423 22.11 -10.23 -3.08
C SER A 423 21.38 -8.92 -3.40
N ALA A 424 22.11 -7.85 -3.77
CA ALA A 424 21.53 -6.57 -4.15
C ALA A 424 20.88 -6.60 -5.54
N SER A 425 21.46 -7.33 -6.50
CA SER A 425 20.87 -7.47 -7.85
C SER A 425 19.57 -8.28 -7.84
N ALA A 426 19.39 -9.19 -6.89
CA ALA A 426 18.19 -10.01 -6.77
C ALA A 426 16.95 -9.27 -6.23
N VAL A 427 17.02 -7.97 -5.93
CA VAL A 427 15.91 -7.20 -5.34
C VAL A 427 14.65 -7.20 -6.21
N LEU A 428 14.76 -6.79 -7.47
CA LEU A 428 13.61 -6.80 -8.38
C LEU A 428 13.16 -8.23 -8.72
N PRO A 429 14.06 -9.18 -9.07
CA PRO A 429 13.64 -10.56 -9.29
C PRO A 429 12.86 -11.15 -8.14
N LEU A 430 13.35 -10.99 -6.90
CA LEU A 430 12.62 -11.48 -5.74
C LEU A 430 11.25 -10.83 -5.63
N PHE A 431 11.13 -9.51 -5.81
CA PHE A 431 9.83 -8.82 -5.79
C PHE A 431 8.83 -9.39 -6.82
N ALA A 432 9.28 -9.66 -8.05
CA ALA A 432 8.46 -10.29 -9.07
C ALA A 432 7.99 -11.69 -8.66
N GLY A 433 8.92 -12.55 -8.18
CA GLY A 433 8.59 -13.88 -7.68
C GLY A 433 7.61 -13.86 -6.49
N LEU A 434 7.79 -12.91 -5.56
CA LEU A 434 6.90 -12.72 -4.41
C LEU A 434 5.48 -12.30 -4.80
N THR A 435 5.33 -11.52 -5.87
CA THR A 435 4.02 -11.13 -6.38
C THR A 435 3.23 -12.35 -6.84
N VAL A 436 3.90 -13.32 -7.46
CA VAL A 436 3.30 -14.61 -7.85
C VAL A 436 2.95 -15.46 -6.62
N VAL A 437 3.83 -15.51 -5.61
CA VAL A 437 3.54 -16.20 -4.33
C VAL A 437 2.28 -15.64 -3.65
N ARG A 438 2.08 -14.32 -3.68
CA ARG A 438 0.90 -13.68 -3.06
C ARG A 438 -0.41 -14.04 -3.76
N GLY A 439 -0.40 -14.16 -5.09
CA GLY A 439 -1.58 -14.52 -5.87
C GLY A 439 -1.85 -16.03 -5.91
N GLU A 440 -0.80 -16.83 -6.09
CA GLU A 440 -0.91 -18.24 -6.45
C GLU A 440 -0.30 -19.21 -5.43
N GLY A 441 0.45 -18.69 -4.45
CA GLY A 441 1.26 -19.48 -3.53
C GLY A 441 0.49 -20.50 -2.72
N LYS A 442 -0.82 -20.33 -2.50
CA LYS A 442 -1.65 -21.35 -1.83
C LYS A 442 -1.70 -22.68 -2.58
N GLN A 443 -1.51 -22.67 -3.91
CA GLN A 443 -1.72 -23.84 -4.76
C GLN A 443 -0.43 -24.57 -5.15
N SER A 444 0.74 -23.93 -5.03
CA SER A 444 2.04 -24.57 -5.35
C SER A 444 2.88 -24.80 -4.09
N LYS A 445 3.04 -26.08 -3.71
CA LYS A 445 3.88 -26.48 -2.56
C LYS A 445 5.36 -26.14 -2.77
N GLU A 446 5.85 -26.31 -4.00
CA GLU A 446 7.22 -25.95 -4.39
C GLU A 446 7.46 -24.45 -4.23
N LEU A 447 6.57 -23.63 -4.77
CA LEU A 447 6.70 -22.17 -4.72
C LEU A 447 6.73 -21.67 -3.26
N GLN A 448 5.91 -22.25 -2.37
CA GLN A 448 5.96 -21.92 -0.94
C GLN A 448 7.26 -22.35 -0.27
N TYR A 449 7.78 -23.54 -0.61
CA TYR A 449 9.03 -24.03 -0.05
C TYR A 449 10.17 -23.07 -0.38
N TRP A 450 10.35 -22.77 -1.67
CA TRP A 450 11.42 -21.89 -2.13
C TRP A 450 11.24 -20.45 -1.66
N TYR A 451 10.01 -19.98 -1.49
CA TYR A 451 9.74 -18.69 -0.87
C TYR A 451 10.27 -18.64 0.57
N ARG A 452 9.91 -19.63 1.41
CA ARG A 452 10.40 -19.69 2.80
C ARG A 452 11.91 -19.82 2.85
N HIS A 453 12.50 -20.62 1.97
CA HIS A 453 13.94 -20.83 1.91
C HIS A 453 14.69 -19.55 1.51
N ALA A 454 14.24 -18.86 0.46
CA ALA A 454 14.81 -17.58 0.04
C ALA A 454 14.74 -16.52 1.16
N LEU A 455 13.62 -16.43 1.89
CA LEU A 455 13.50 -15.53 3.04
C LEU A 455 14.49 -15.86 4.16
N GLN A 456 14.72 -17.15 4.43
CA GLN A 456 15.68 -17.58 5.46
C GLN A 456 17.11 -17.18 5.07
N ILE A 457 17.51 -17.38 3.81
CA ILE A 457 18.83 -16.98 3.30
C ILE A 457 19.05 -15.47 3.50
N TYR A 458 18.10 -14.65 3.04
CA TYR A 458 18.21 -13.20 3.14
C TYR A 458 18.18 -12.69 4.58
N SER A 459 17.31 -13.29 5.42
CA SER A 459 17.24 -12.96 6.84
C SER A 459 18.55 -13.27 7.57
N LYS A 460 19.21 -14.40 7.27
CA LYS A 460 20.52 -14.75 7.84
C LYS A 460 21.60 -13.76 7.44
N LYS A 461 21.57 -13.27 6.19
CA LYS A 461 22.58 -12.34 5.65
C LYS A 461 22.40 -10.88 6.06
N GLY A 462 21.46 -10.58 6.96
CA GLY A 462 21.20 -9.21 7.42
C GLY A 462 20.58 -8.31 6.36
N TYR A 463 20.20 -8.88 5.21
CA TYR A 463 19.37 -8.18 4.24
C TYR A 463 17.94 -8.23 4.74
N HIS A 464 17.54 -7.15 5.39
CA HIS A 464 16.13 -6.87 5.55
C HIS A 464 15.58 -6.50 4.17
N PHE A 465 15.17 -7.50 3.38
CA PHE A 465 14.05 -7.26 2.49
C PHE A 465 12.91 -6.80 3.37
N LYS A 466 12.78 -5.49 3.53
CA LYS A 466 11.48 -4.87 3.56
C LYS A 466 10.86 -5.19 2.21
N VAL A 467 10.40 -6.43 2.04
CA VAL A 467 9.13 -6.67 1.36
C VAL A 467 8.27 -5.50 1.81
N MET A 468 7.76 -4.69 0.88
CA MET A 468 7.04 -3.46 1.23
C MET A 468 5.76 -3.69 2.07
N ALA A 469 5.62 -4.82 2.76
CA ALA A 469 4.95 -4.85 4.05
C ALA A 469 5.75 -3.99 5.05
N GLN A 470 5.31 -2.76 5.21
CA GLN A 470 5.75 -1.89 6.29
C GLN A 470 5.43 -2.58 7.62
N GLN A 471 6.41 -3.28 8.22
CA GLN A 471 6.22 -3.92 9.52
C GLN A 471 5.88 -2.82 10.54
N LEU A 472 4.66 -2.88 11.07
CA LEU A 472 4.17 -2.00 12.13
C LEU A 472 4.70 -2.58 13.44
N LYS A 473 5.48 -1.82 14.21
CA LYS A 473 6.07 -2.27 15.47
C LYS A 473 5.62 -1.42 16.66
N ASN A 474 5.60 -0.10 16.52
CA ASN A 474 5.19 0.81 17.58
C ASN A 474 3.68 1.04 17.51
N VAL A 475 2.93 0.49 18.47
CA VAL A 475 1.47 0.49 18.47
C VAL A 475 0.95 1.26 19.66
N VAL A 476 0.11 2.25 19.40
CA VAL A 476 -0.62 2.98 20.42
C VAL A 476 -2.04 2.44 20.54
N LEU A 477 -2.48 2.18 21.75
CA LEU A 477 -3.86 1.78 22.06
C LEU A 477 -4.51 2.79 23.00
N ALA A 478 -5.62 3.38 22.57
CA ALA A 478 -6.52 4.14 23.43
C ALA A 478 -7.70 3.25 23.86
N GLY A 479 -8.11 3.33 25.13
CA GLY A 479 -9.23 2.54 25.65
C GLY A 479 -8.86 1.14 26.16
N SER A 480 -7.61 0.95 26.63
CA SER A 480 -7.07 -0.34 27.08
C SER A 480 -7.84 -1.00 28.24
N THR A 481 -8.66 -0.26 28.99
CA THR A 481 -9.46 -0.79 30.10
C THR A 481 -10.88 -1.23 29.70
N GLY A 482 -11.29 -1.01 28.44
CA GLY A 482 -12.62 -1.36 27.96
C GLY A 482 -12.76 -2.87 27.68
N ASN A 483 -14.00 -3.32 27.45
CA ASN A 483 -14.32 -4.72 27.13
C ASN A 483 -13.47 -5.26 25.95
N ALA A 484 -13.47 -4.56 24.82
CA ALA A 484 -12.63 -4.93 23.67
C ALA A 484 -11.16 -4.52 23.87
N GLY A 485 -10.91 -3.29 24.36
CA GLY A 485 -9.56 -2.75 24.50
C GLY A 485 -8.64 -3.58 25.41
N SER A 486 -9.17 -4.18 26.47
CA SER A 486 -8.39 -5.07 27.36
C SER A 486 -7.93 -6.34 26.65
N LYS A 487 -8.79 -6.94 25.82
CA LYS A 487 -8.45 -8.12 25.02
C LYS A 487 -7.51 -7.80 23.85
N ILE A 488 -7.67 -6.61 23.26
CA ILE A 488 -6.74 -6.09 22.25
C ILE A 488 -5.36 -5.90 22.88
N LEU A 489 -5.27 -5.25 24.04
CA LEU A 489 -4.00 -5.07 24.76
C LEU A 489 -3.34 -6.42 25.03
N GLN A 490 -4.09 -7.37 25.59
CA GLN A 490 -3.59 -8.72 25.89
C GLN A 490 -3.02 -9.38 24.63
N SER A 491 -3.76 -9.34 23.52
CA SER A 491 -3.33 -9.95 22.25
C SER A 491 -2.10 -9.27 21.65
N LEU A 492 -1.97 -7.94 21.78
CA LEU A 492 -0.78 -7.21 21.35
C LEU A 492 0.45 -7.62 22.16
N VAL A 493 0.31 -7.74 23.49
CA VAL A 493 1.39 -8.16 24.39
C VAL A 493 1.78 -9.62 24.14
N ASP A 494 0.80 -10.53 24.08
CA ASP A 494 1.04 -11.97 23.88
C ASP A 494 1.68 -12.28 22.52
N SER A 495 1.46 -11.43 21.52
CA SER A 495 2.11 -11.57 20.22
C SER A 495 3.64 -11.47 20.30
N GLY A 496 4.17 -10.76 21.30
CA GLY A 496 5.60 -10.45 21.43
C GLY A 496 6.21 -9.64 20.28
N GLN A 497 5.38 -9.10 19.36
CA GLN A 497 5.83 -8.48 18.12
C GLN A 497 5.74 -6.95 18.11
N PHE A 498 5.07 -6.36 19.10
CA PHE A 498 4.79 -4.92 19.15
C PHE A 498 5.38 -4.25 20.39
N ASN A 499 5.86 -3.02 20.22
CA ASN A 499 6.11 -2.08 21.30
C ASN A 499 4.80 -1.35 21.61
N VAL A 500 4.15 -1.71 22.72
CA VAL A 500 2.80 -1.23 23.01
C VAL A 500 2.84 -0.02 23.94
N THR A 501 2.20 1.07 23.50
CA THR A 501 1.91 2.25 24.32
C THR A 501 0.42 2.35 24.56
N VAL A 502 -0.01 2.50 25.80
CA VAL A 502 -1.43 2.73 26.14
C VAL A 502 -1.66 4.17 26.55
N LEU A 503 -2.71 4.77 26.02
CA LEU A 503 -3.16 6.12 26.38
C LEU A 503 -4.25 6.03 27.44
N VAL A 504 -4.00 6.63 28.60
CA VAL A 504 -4.92 6.64 29.74
C VAL A 504 -5.26 8.07 30.17
N ARG A 505 -6.44 8.24 30.77
CA ARG A 505 -6.86 9.55 31.34
C ARG A 505 -6.26 9.80 32.74
N LYS A 506 -5.97 8.73 33.48
CA LYS A 506 -5.43 8.77 34.84
C LYS A 506 -4.30 7.74 34.98
N PRO A 507 -3.24 8.03 35.75
CA PRO A 507 -2.06 7.18 35.86
C PRO A 507 -2.27 5.89 36.67
N GLU A 508 -3.38 5.75 37.39
CA GLU A 508 -3.63 4.72 38.41
C GLU A 508 -3.94 3.30 37.86
N VAL A 509 -3.88 3.10 36.54
CA VAL A 509 -4.19 1.80 35.94
C VAL A 509 -2.89 0.98 35.86
N ALA A 510 -2.78 -0.06 36.71
CA ALA A 510 -1.70 -1.04 36.62
C ALA A 510 -1.83 -1.85 35.32
N HIS A 511 -0.74 -1.95 34.55
CA HIS A 511 -0.67 -2.72 33.30
C HIS A 511 0.42 -3.79 33.42
N ALA A 512 0.33 -4.84 32.58
CA ALA A 512 1.31 -5.91 32.54
C ALA A 512 2.73 -5.39 32.21
N PRO A 513 3.80 -6.10 32.63
CA PRO A 513 5.18 -5.77 32.27
C PRO A 513 5.35 -5.67 30.74
N GLY A 514 6.09 -4.67 30.27
CA GLY A 514 6.35 -4.46 28.84
C GLY A 514 5.40 -3.49 28.13
N VAL A 515 4.41 -2.92 28.83
CA VAL A 515 3.50 -1.89 28.28
C VAL A 515 3.94 -0.50 28.74
N THR A 516 4.09 0.44 27.81
CA THR A 516 4.34 1.86 28.14
C THR A 516 3.03 2.57 28.41
N VAL A 517 2.83 3.11 29.61
CA VAL A 517 1.62 3.87 29.96
C VAL A 517 1.87 5.37 29.79
N LYS A 518 1.00 6.07 29.04
CA LYS A 518 1.05 7.53 28.89
C LYS A 518 -0.28 8.14 29.33
N THR A 519 -0.23 8.96 30.37
CA THR A 519 -1.38 9.77 30.78
C THR A 519 -1.49 10.98 29.86
N ILE A 520 -2.67 11.21 29.29
CA ILE A 520 -2.87 12.28 28.31
C ILE A 520 -4.26 12.91 28.43
N ASP A 521 -4.32 14.22 28.17
CA ASP A 521 -5.55 14.93 27.89
C ASP A 521 -5.94 14.75 26.42
N PHE A 522 -6.99 13.95 26.18
CA PHE A 522 -7.53 13.70 24.85
C PHE A 522 -8.19 14.94 24.21
N GLY A 523 -8.46 16.00 24.98
CA GLY A 523 -8.91 17.30 24.45
C GLY A 523 -7.78 18.08 23.76
N SER A 524 -6.51 17.79 24.08
CA SER A 524 -5.35 18.53 23.57
C SER A 524 -4.79 17.92 22.29
N MET A 525 -4.99 18.61 21.16
CA MET A 525 -4.38 18.22 19.88
C MET A 525 -2.84 18.15 19.98
N ALA A 526 -2.21 19.13 20.64
CA ALA A 526 -0.76 19.16 20.77
C ALA A 526 -0.23 17.96 21.58
N ALA A 527 -0.91 17.59 22.67
CA ALA A 527 -0.53 16.42 23.45
C ALA A 527 -0.69 15.12 22.63
N LEU A 528 -1.78 15.00 21.87
CA LEU A 528 -2.03 13.84 21.01
C LEU A 528 -0.96 13.73 19.93
N VAL A 529 -0.59 14.82 19.26
CA VAL A 529 0.50 14.78 18.26
C VAL A 529 1.81 14.36 18.91
N GLU A 530 2.16 14.91 20.08
CA GLU A 530 3.42 14.61 20.73
C GLU A 530 3.53 13.13 21.14
N VAL A 531 2.49 12.55 21.73
CA VAL A 531 2.52 11.13 22.14
C VAL A 531 2.51 10.17 20.95
N LEU A 532 1.97 10.61 19.80
CA LEU A 532 1.87 9.79 18.59
C LEU A 532 3.12 9.87 17.70
N LYS A 533 4.08 10.77 17.97
CA LYS A 533 5.34 10.83 17.21
C LYS A 533 6.12 9.52 17.35
N GLY A 534 6.63 9.03 16.20
CA GLY A 534 7.40 7.78 16.13
C GLY A 534 6.56 6.51 16.25
N GLN A 535 5.24 6.62 16.33
CA GLN A 535 4.31 5.49 16.38
C GLN A 535 3.94 5.04 14.98
N ASP A 536 3.81 3.72 14.78
CA ASP A 536 3.48 3.14 13.49
C ASP A 536 1.97 3.03 13.28
N ALA A 537 1.24 2.64 14.33
CA ALA A 537 -0.19 2.41 14.29
C ALA A 537 -0.89 2.96 15.53
N VAL A 538 -2.15 3.39 15.34
CA VAL A 538 -3.06 3.77 16.41
C VAL A 538 -4.29 2.88 16.37
N ILE A 539 -4.66 2.33 17.52
CA ILE A 539 -5.91 1.61 17.75
C ILE A 539 -6.76 2.43 18.69
N ASP A 540 -7.94 2.81 18.22
CA ASP A 540 -8.98 3.41 19.02
C ASP A 540 -9.95 2.32 19.49
N ALA A 541 -9.90 1.98 20.76
CA ALA A 541 -10.91 1.13 21.42
C ALA A 541 -11.69 1.94 22.47
N THR A 542 -11.78 3.26 22.30
CA THR A 542 -12.46 4.14 23.24
C THR A 542 -13.96 4.23 22.95
N MET A 543 -14.69 4.55 24.02
CA MET A 543 -16.03 5.12 23.97
C MET A 543 -15.92 6.47 24.69
N SER A 544 -15.80 7.55 23.94
CA SER A 544 -15.54 8.90 24.47
C SER A 544 -16.80 9.73 24.47
N PRO A 545 -17.12 10.43 25.58
CA PRO A 545 -18.25 11.32 25.59
C PRO A 545 -18.07 12.57 24.71
N ASP A 546 -16.85 12.90 24.31
CA ASP A 546 -16.60 13.88 23.28
C ASP A 546 -16.65 13.19 21.90
N ALA A 547 -17.70 13.47 21.12
CA ALA A 547 -17.90 12.93 19.78
C ALA A 547 -16.84 13.42 18.77
N THR A 548 -16.12 14.50 19.07
CA THR A 548 -15.03 15.03 18.22
C THR A 548 -13.69 14.37 18.52
N MET A 549 -13.56 13.69 19.68
CA MET A 549 -12.30 13.08 20.11
C MET A 549 -11.75 12.08 19.09
N PRO A 550 -12.53 11.13 18.52
CA PRO A 550 -12.01 10.20 17.51
C PRO A 550 -11.45 10.91 16.28
N LEU A 551 -12.12 11.96 15.78
CA LEU A 551 -11.65 12.77 14.65
C LEU A 551 -10.37 13.52 15.00
N ARG A 552 -10.28 14.09 16.21
CA ARG A 552 -9.08 14.76 16.72
C ARG A 552 -7.90 13.80 16.80
N MET A 553 -8.12 12.57 17.25
CA MET A 553 -7.08 11.55 17.33
C MET A 553 -6.61 11.09 15.94
N ILE A 554 -7.52 11.01 14.96
CA ILE A 554 -7.16 10.75 13.55
C ILE A 554 -6.28 11.88 13.01
N ASP A 555 -6.68 13.13 13.19
CA ASP A 555 -5.93 14.29 12.69
C ASP A 555 -4.56 14.43 13.38
N ALA A 556 -4.49 14.10 14.68
CA ALA A 556 -3.23 14.01 15.42
C ALA A 556 -2.33 12.90 14.87
N ALA A 557 -2.89 11.71 14.59
CA ALA A 557 -2.17 10.58 14.01
C ALA A 557 -1.55 10.95 12.66
N VAL A 558 -2.31 11.60 11.78
CA VAL A 558 -1.81 12.12 10.49
C VAL A 558 -0.67 13.13 10.71
N SER A 559 -0.85 14.06 11.64
CA SER A 559 0.15 15.11 11.92
C SER A 559 1.44 14.53 12.52
N ALA A 560 1.35 13.42 13.25
CA ALA A 560 2.48 12.71 13.84
C ALA A 560 3.16 11.72 12.87
N GLY A 561 2.60 11.51 11.66
CA GLY A 561 3.15 10.58 10.66
C GLY A 561 2.82 9.10 10.91
N VAL A 562 1.75 8.81 11.66
CA VAL A 562 1.23 7.45 11.88
C VAL A 562 0.80 6.83 10.55
N LYS A 563 1.04 5.52 10.39
CA LYS A 563 0.85 4.82 9.10
C LYS A 563 -0.50 4.13 9.02
N ARG A 564 -0.95 3.51 10.13
CA ARG A 564 -2.19 2.73 10.21
C ARG A 564 -3.08 3.22 11.35
N PHE A 565 -4.37 3.37 11.08
CA PHE A 565 -5.38 3.67 12.10
C PHE A 565 -6.46 2.58 12.11
N ILE A 566 -6.75 2.03 13.29
CA ILE A 566 -7.87 1.11 13.52
C ILE A 566 -8.88 1.88 14.38
N PRO A 567 -10.01 2.32 13.84
CA PRO A 567 -11.01 3.07 14.61
C PRO A 567 -11.80 2.16 15.54
N SER A 568 -12.51 2.78 16.49
CA SER A 568 -13.48 2.12 17.37
C SER A 568 -14.73 1.72 16.58
N GLU A 569 -14.58 0.77 15.64
CA GLU A 569 -15.66 0.28 14.79
C GLU A 569 -16.35 -0.93 15.42
N PHE A 570 -15.60 -1.97 15.81
CA PHE A 570 -16.00 -3.20 16.53
C PHE A 570 -17.53 -3.47 16.63
N SER A 571 -18.19 -3.62 15.49
CA SER A 571 -19.66 -3.65 15.41
C SER A 571 -20.14 -4.31 14.11
N LEU A 572 -21.32 -3.91 13.65
CA LEU A 572 -21.97 -4.30 12.39
C LEU A 572 -21.22 -3.74 11.16
N ASP A 573 -21.62 -4.20 9.96
CA ASP A 573 -20.94 -3.84 8.72
C ASP A 573 -20.97 -2.32 8.44
N PRO A 574 -19.80 -1.65 8.40
CA PRO A 574 -19.72 -0.22 8.13
C PRO A 574 -20.05 0.15 6.68
N ASN A 575 -20.18 -0.82 5.78
CA ASN A 575 -20.54 -0.61 4.38
C ASN A 575 -22.02 -0.89 4.08
N ASN A 576 -22.81 -1.38 5.06
CA ASN A 576 -24.25 -1.54 4.89
C ASN A 576 -24.97 -0.19 5.11
N PRO A 577 -25.58 0.41 4.07
CA PRO A 577 -26.21 1.72 4.18
C PRO A 577 -27.43 1.74 5.11
N LEU A 578 -28.17 0.63 5.24
CA LEU A 578 -29.33 0.55 6.13
C LEU A 578 -28.89 0.64 7.59
N THR A 579 -27.92 -0.20 7.97
CA THR A 579 -27.30 -0.14 9.30
C THR A 579 -26.71 1.22 9.58
N ARG A 580 -25.99 1.79 8.62
CA ARG A 580 -25.36 3.12 8.80
C ARG A 580 -26.36 4.28 8.79
N SER A 581 -27.60 4.07 8.38
CA SER A 581 -28.66 5.09 8.48
C SER A 581 -29.24 5.24 9.89
N VAL A 582 -29.03 4.25 10.77
CA VAL A 582 -29.56 4.28 12.14
C VAL A 582 -28.76 5.28 12.99
N PRO A 583 -29.41 6.21 13.72
CA PRO A 583 -28.74 7.35 14.37
C PRO A 583 -27.56 7.00 15.28
N VAL A 584 -27.62 5.85 15.97
CA VAL A 584 -26.53 5.37 16.85
C VAL A 584 -25.17 5.23 16.13
N PHE A 585 -25.16 5.00 14.82
CA PHE A 585 -23.93 4.87 14.01
C PHE A 585 -23.43 6.19 13.41
N GLY A 586 -24.14 7.32 13.64
CA GLY A 586 -23.82 8.63 13.07
C GLY A 586 -22.34 9.04 13.20
N PRO A 587 -21.74 9.04 14.40
CA PRO A 587 -20.32 9.39 14.55
C PRO A 587 -19.37 8.38 13.91
N LYS A 588 -19.71 7.09 13.89
CA LYS A 588 -18.91 6.08 13.19
C LYS A 588 -18.87 6.35 11.68
N ASN A 589 -19.96 6.87 11.10
CA ASN A 589 -19.98 7.33 9.71
C ASN A 589 -19.00 8.50 9.48
N GLN A 590 -18.97 9.47 10.39
CA GLN A 590 -18.04 10.61 10.28
C GLN A 590 -16.57 10.16 10.35
N VAL A 591 -16.26 9.26 11.30
CA VAL A 591 -14.94 8.64 11.44
C VAL A 591 -14.54 7.88 10.19
N LEU A 592 -15.41 7.01 9.67
CA LEU A 592 -15.13 6.22 8.48
C LEU A 592 -14.94 7.10 7.23
N SER A 593 -15.78 8.12 7.06
CA SER A 593 -15.63 9.09 5.96
C SER A 593 -14.27 9.76 6.02
N ARG A 594 -13.87 10.25 7.20
CA ARG A 594 -12.58 10.92 7.40
C ARG A 594 -11.41 9.98 7.07
N LEU A 595 -11.47 8.72 7.49
CA LEU A 595 -10.45 7.72 7.19
C LEU A 595 -10.38 7.38 5.70
N LYS A 596 -11.52 7.25 5.02
CA LYS A 596 -11.59 7.04 3.57
C LYS A 596 -10.96 8.21 2.79
N ASP A 597 -11.24 9.45 3.20
CA ASP A 597 -10.65 10.66 2.59
C ASP A 597 -9.12 10.74 2.78
N LEU A 598 -8.64 10.38 3.97
CA LEU A 598 -7.20 10.37 4.25
C LEU A 598 -6.48 9.24 3.52
N ALA A 599 -7.15 8.10 3.35
CA ALA A 599 -6.63 6.97 2.61
C ALA A 599 -6.56 7.20 1.10
N SER A 600 -7.55 7.89 0.51
CA SER A 600 -7.54 8.22 -0.93
C SER A 600 -6.41 9.19 -1.30
N THR A 601 -5.95 9.98 -0.33
CA THR A 601 -4.81 10.91 -0.48
C THR A 601 -3.46 10.31 -0.05
N GLY A 602 -3.44 9.03 0.35
CA GLY A 602 -2.21 8.34 0.78
C GLY A 602 -1.62 8.84 2.10
N ARG A 603 -2.34 9.68 2.85
CA ARG A 603 -1.85 10.32 4.09
C ARG A 603 -1.92 9.41 5.32
N LEU A 604 -2.80 8.41 5.28
CA LEU A 604 -3.02 7.44 6.36
C LEU A 604 -3.64 6.18 5.75
N THR A 605 -3.34 5.00 6.30
CA THR A 605 -4.11 3.78 5.97
C THR A 605 -5.02 3.40 7.12
N TYR A 606 -6.13 2.73 6.85
CA TYR A 606 -7.05 2.28 7.89
C TYR A 606 -7.48 0.82 7.73
N THR A 607 -7.98 0.24 8.81
CA THR A 607 -8.71 -1.03 8.79
C THR A 607 -9.84 -0.96 9.79
N THR A 608 -11.07 -1.28 9.39
CA THR A 608 -12.18 -1.45 10.33
C THR A 608 -12.42 -2.93 10.61
N ILE A 609 -12.88 -3.28 11.81
CA ILE A 609 -13.15 -4.66 12.20
C ILE A 609 -14.65 -4.81 12.46
N SER A 610 -15.31 -5.61 11.63
CA SER A 610 -16.72 -5.98 11.75
C SER A 610 -16.80 -7.33 12.44
N ASN A 611 -17.28 -7.36 13.69
CA ASN A 611 -17.31 -8.56 14.50
C ASN A 611 -18.71 -8.96 14.98
N GLY A 612 -19.74 -8.21 14.59
CA GLY A 612 -21.12 -8.48 15.02
C GLY A 612 -21.28 -8.34 16.53
N ALA A 613 -22.07 -9.22 17.14
CA ALA A 613 -22.35 -9.21 18.57
C ALA A 613 -21.17 -9.77 19.38
N PHE A 614 -20.77 -9.10 20.47
CA PHE A 614 -19.78 -9.65 21.40
C PHE A 614 -20.38 -10.83 22.17
N LEU A 615 -19.97 -12.07 21.87
CA LEU A 615 -20.61 -13.29 22.38
C LEU A 615 -20.64 -13.36 23.91
N ASP A 616 -19.46 -13.34 24.53
CA ASP A 616 -19.28 -13.48 25.97
C ASP A 616 -19.84 -12.29 26.76
N TRP A 617 -19.76 -11.08 26.19
CA TRP A 617 -20.38 -9.90 26.79
C TRP A 617 -21.91 -10.00 26.77
N ASN A 618 -22.52 -10.42 25.66
CA ASN A 618 -23.97 -10.58 25.56
C ASN A 618 -24.51 -11.67 26.50
N LEU A 619 -23.80 -12.80 26.63
CA LEU A 619 -24.18 -13.85 27.58
C LEU A 619 -24.06 -13.38 29.04
N ARG A 620 -23.08 -12.55 29.36
CA ARG A 620 -22.88 -12.00 30.71
C ARG A 620 -23.91 -10.94 31.08
N THR A 621 -24.28 -10.06 30.15
CA THR A 621 -25.14 -8.90 30.42
C THR A 621 -26.62 -9.12 30.08
N GLY A 622 -26.91 -10.10 29.22
CA GLY A 622 -28.25 -10.31 28.66
C GLY A 622 -28.68 -9.22 27.66
N PHE A 623 -27.75 -8.44 27.12
CA PHE A 623 -28.05 -7.29 26.24
C PHE A 623 -28.93 -7.67 25.04
N ILE A 624 -28.61 -8.77 24.34
CA ILE A 624 -29.41 -9.30 23.23
C ILE A 624 -30.66 -10.08 23.68
N LYS A 625 -31.18 -9.74 24.86
CA LYS A 625 -32.41 -10.28 25.44
C LYS A 625 -32.38 -11.78 25.71
N ILE A 626 -31.19 -12.36 25.93
CA ILE A 626 -31.00 -13.71 26.49
C ILE A 626 -30.37 -13.55 27.88
N ASN A 627 -31.18 -13.50 28.92
CA ASN A 627 -30.72 -13.44 30.31
C ASN A 627 -30.60 -14.86 30.88
N ILE A 628 -29.39 -15.42 30.78
CA ILE A 628 -29.10 -16.78 31.24
C ILE A 628 -29.20 -16.92 32.77
N LYS A 629 -28.98 -15.84 33.53
CA LYS A 629 -29.02 -15.85 35.01
C LYS A 629 -30.44 -16.01 35.54
N ASN A 630 -31.35 -15.23 34.98
CA ASN A 630 -32.75 -15.21 35.38
C ASN A 630 -33.60 -16.16 34.52
N LYS A 631 -32.97 -16.95 33.65
CA LYS A 631 -33.64 -17.79 32.64
C LYS A 631 -34.77 -17.03 31.94
N LYS A 632 -34.48 -15.84 31.42
CA LYS A 632 -35.45 -15.01 30.67
C LYS A 632 -34.95 -14.80 29.24
N VAL A 633 -35.83 -14.96 28.27
CA VAL A 633 -35.57 -14.57 26.88
C VAL A 633 -36.73 -13.73 26.34
N GLU A 634 -36.40 -12.68 25.60
CA GLU A 634 -37.36 -11.85 24.88
C GLU A 634 -36.98 -11.90 23.39
N LEU A 635 -37.72 -12.70 22.63
CA LEU A 635 -37.44 -12.98 21.22
C LEU A 635 -37.69 -11.73 20.38
N MET A 636 -36.66 -11.23 19.72
CA MET A 636 -36.72 -10.01 18.91
C MET A 636 -37.19 -10.34 17.50
N ASP A 637 -38.39 -9.89 17.12
CA ASP A 637 -39.03 -10.22 15.83
C ASP A 637 -39.03 -11.74 15.54
N GLY A 638 -39.28 -12.57 16.56
CA GLY A 638 -39.26 -14.03 16.47
C GLY A 638 -37.87 -14.68 16.67
N GLY A 639 -36.80 -13.90 16.59
CA GLY A 639 -35.43 -14.32 16.92
C GLY A 639 -34.77 -15.24 15.88
N ASP A 640 -35.30 -15.30 14.65
CA ASP A 640 -34.87 -16.23 13.61
C ASP A 640 -33.70 -15.69 12.74
N VAL A 641 -33.37 -14.39 12.83
CA VAL A 641 -32.27 -13.79 12.06
C VAL A 641 -30.93 -14.31 12.56
N VAL A 642 -30.16 -14.93 11.66
CA VAL A 642 -28.81 -15.42 11.96
C VAL A 642 -27.82 -14.28 11.87
N ILE A 643 -27.15 -14.01 12.99
CA ILE A 643 -26.13 -12.96 13.11
C ILE A 643 -24.78 -13.55 13.53
N PRO A 644 -23.69 -12.83 13.24
CA PRO A 644 -22.35 -13.18 13.71
C PRO A 644 -22.15 -12.80 15.17
N TRP A 645 -21.57 -13.74 15.93
CA TRP A 645 -21.18 -13.58 17.32
C TRP A 645 -19.69 -13.81 17.47
N THR A 646 -18.99 -12.89 18.12
CA THR A 646 -17.53 -12.97 18.27
C THR A 646 -17.13 -12.81 19.72
N LEU A 647 -16.26 -13.70 20.21
CA LEU A 647 -15.65 -13.53 21.53
C LEU A 647 -14.80 -12.26 21.59
N LEU A 648 -14.84 -11.56 22.72
CA LEU A 648 -13.95 -10.41 22.95
C LEU A 648 -12.46 -10.80 22.76
N ASP A 649 -12.08 -12.02 23.12
CA ASP A 649 -10.74 -12.57 22.87
C ASP A 649 -10.42 -12.68 21.37
N HIS A 650 -11.37 -13.17 20.56
CA HIS A 650 -11.22 -13.27 19.11
C HIS A 650 -11.12 -11.88 18.47
N VAL A 651 -11.85 -10.89 18.98
CA VAL A 651 -11.72 -9.49 18.55
C VAL A 651 -10.32 -8.95 18.86
N GLY A 652 -9.79 -9.24 20.06
CA GLY A 652 -8.42 -8.89 20.44
C GLY A 652 -7.38 -9.47 19.49
N ARG A 653 -7.45 -10.79 19.25
CA ARG A 653 -6.54 -11.51 18.35
C ARG A 653 -6.61 -11.00 16.92
N ALA A 654 -7.83 -10.81 16.40
CA ALA A 654 -8.02 -10.27 15.06
C ALA A 654 -7.42 -8.87 14.92
N THR A 655 -7.58 -8.01 15.93
CA THR A 655 -7.03 -6.65 15.91
C THR A 655 -5.51 -6.64 15.87
N ALA A 656 -4.84 -7.48 16.65
CA ALA A 656 -3.39 -7.62 16.60
C ALA A 656 -2.94 -8.18 15.23
N ASN A 657 -3.62 -9.21 14.72
CA ASN A 657 -3.30 -9.84 13.45
C ASN A 657 -3.55 -8.94 12.24
N VAL A 658 -4.48 -7.98 12.32
CA VAL A 658 -4.66 -6.95 11.29
C VAL A 658 -3.37 -6.17 11.07
N LEU A 659 -2.61 -5.88 12.13
CA LEU A 659 -1.33 -5.17 12.04
C LEU A 659 -0.21 -6.06 11.50
N LEU A 660 -0.24 -7.37 11.78
CA LEU A 660 0.70 -8.35 11.20
C LEU A 660 0.44 -8.59 9.71
N HIS A 661 -0.82 -8.47 9.29
CA HIS A 661 -1.27 -8.59 7.90
C HIS A 661 -1.56 -7.23 7.27
N ALA A 662 -0.75 -6.22 7.59
CA ALA A 662 -1.01 -4.82 7.25
C ALA A 662 -1.32 -4.60 5.76
N GLU A 663 -0.67 -5.31 4.83
CA GLU A 663 -0.94 -5.15 3.40
C GLU A 663 -2.30 -5.76 3.02
N GLN A 664 -2.62 -6.97 3.49
CA GLN A 664 -3.89 -7.65 3.18
C GLN A 664 -5.11 -6.93 3.79
N THR A 665 -4.90 -6.17 4.87
CA THR A 665 -5.96 -5.47 5.61
C THR A 665 -6.02 -3.96 5.30
N LYS A 666 -5.15 -3.47 4.41
CA LYS A 666 -5.04 -2.05 4.07
C LYS A 666 -6.32 -1.50 3.46
N ASN A 667 -6.83 -0.40 4.02
CA ASN A 667 -7.91 0.43 3.50
C ASN A 667 -9.23 -0.32 3.24
N ARG A 668 -9.53 -1.32 4.06
CA ARG A 668 -10.76 -2.13 3.95
C ARG A 668 -11.31 -2.53 5.31
N SER A 669 -12.55 -2.98 5.30
CA SER A 669 -13.21 -3.62 6.44
C SER A 669 -12.89 -5.11 6.45
N VAL A 670 -12.51 -5.65 7.61
CA VAL A 670 -12.34 -7.09 7.83
C VAL A 670 -13.51 -7.65 8.62
N TYR A 671 -13.91 -8.88 8.34
CA TYR A 671 -15.11 -9.50 8.91
C TYR A 671 -14.73 -10.75 9.69
N ILE A 672 -15.15 -10.85 10.95
CA ILE A 672 -14.82 -11.99 11.83
C ILE A 672 -16.06 -12.47 12.56
N SER A 673 -16.14 -13.77 12.81
CA SER A 673 -17.17 -14.40 13.62
C SER A 673 -16.61 -15.63 14.33
N THR A 674 -17.03 -15.85 15.58
CA THR A 674 -16.74 -17.11 16.30
C THR A 674 -17.81 -18.14 16.00
N VAL A 675 -19.08 -17.72 16.02
CA VAL A 675 -20.22 -18.52 15.59
C VAL A 675 -21.19 -17.62 14.85
N GLU A 676 -21.98 -18.20 13.94
CA GLU A 676 -23.10 -17.53 13.29
C GLU A 676 -24.38 -18.27 13.66
N LYS A 677 -25.20 -17.66 14.50
CA LYS A 677 -26.43 -18.25 15.04
C LYS A 677 -27.52 -17.20 15.19
N SER A 678 -28.77 -17.61 15.07
CA SER A 678 -29.89 -16.76 15.43
C SER A 678 -30.02 -16.64 16.96
N GLN A 679 -30.77 -15.62 17.41
CA GLN A 679 -31.07 -15.47 18.84
C GLN A 679 -31.77 -16.74 19.37
N LYS A 680 -32.66 -17.33 18.58
CA LYS A 680 -33.40 -18.54 18.91
C LYS A 680 -32.51 -19.78 18.98
N GLU A 681 -31.55 -19.92 18.06
CA GLU A 681 -30.55 -20.99 18.13
C GLU A 681 -29.66 -20.83 19.37
N MET A 682 -29.22 -19.61 19.68
CA MET A 682 -28.43 -19.33 20.89
C MET A 682 -29.25 -19.59 22.17
N PHE A 683 -30.53 -19.26 22.17
CA PHE A 683 -31.44 -19.59 23.26
C PHE A 683 -31.60 -21.10 23.43
N LYS A 684 -31.75 -21.86 22.34
CA LYS A 684 -31.78 -23.32 22.37
C LYS A 684 -30.51 -23.90 23.02
N LEU A 685 -29.33 -23.39 22.66
CA LEU A 685 -28.07 -23.79 23.30
C LEU A 685 -28.06 -23.46 24.79
N ALA A 686 -28.67 -22.35 25.21
CA ALA A 686 -28.82 -22.03 26.63
C ALA A 686 -29.73 -23.00 27.36
N GLN A 687 -30.82 -23.45 26.74
CA GLN A 687 -31.71 -24.49 27.29
C GLN A 687 -30.99 -25.84 27.39
N GLU A 688 -30.24 -26.24 26.36
CA GLU A 688 -29.44 -27.47 26.40
C GLU A 688 -28.33 -27.42 27.45
N ALA A 689 -27.76 -26.25 27.72
CA ALA A 689 -26.71 -26.05 28.71
C ALA A 689 -27.23 -26.01 30.16
N LEU A 690 -28.41 -25.42 30.40
CA LEU A 690 -28.93 -25.05 31.73
C LEU A 690 -30.26 -25.74 32.11
N GLY A 691 -30.77 -26.61 31.25
CA GLY A 691 -32.10 -27.21 31.34
C GLY A 691 -33.19 -26.35 30.68
N SER A 692 -34.18 -27.02 30.08
CA SER A 692 -35.32 -26.40 29.40
C SER A 692 -36.33 -25.76 30.34
N ASP A 693 -36.33 -26.16 31.61
CA ASP A 693 -37.34 -25.74 32.58
C ASP A 693 -36.98 -24.41 33.26
N GLY A 694 -38.02 -23.66 33.65
CA GLY A 694 -37.92 -22.40 34.38
C GLY A 694 -37.63 -21.17 33.51
N TRP A 695 -37.71 -21.29 32.18
CA TRP A 695 -37.51 -20.15 31.28
C TRP A 695 -38.78 -19.31 31.10
N THR A 696 -38.65 -17.99 31.30
CA THR A 696 -39.67 -17.02 30.88
C THR A 696 -39.39 -16.58 29.45
N VAL A 697 -40.31 -16.88 28.53
CA VAL A 697 -40.19 -16.56 27.10
C VAL A 697 -41.25 -15.52 26.72
N SER A 698 -40.83 -14.38 26.18
CA SER A 698 -41.70 -13.37 25.58
C SER A 698 -41.22 -12.99 24.18
N SER A 699 -42.00 -12.18 23.46
CA SER A 699 -41.65 -11.64 22.14
C SER A 699 -41.62 -10.12 22.19
N LEU A 700 -40.73 -9.50 21.41
CA LEU A 700 -40.61 -8.06 21.23
C LEU A 700 -40.79 -7.72 19.76
N ASP A 701 -41.68 -6.76 19.48
CA ASP A 701 -41.74 -6.08 18.20
C ASP A 701 -40.66 -5.01 18.17
N MET A 702 -39.58 -5.29 17.46
CA MET A 702 -38.45 -4.36 17.42
C MET A 702 -38.74 -3.13 16.58
N GLY A 703 -39.72 -3.19 15.67
CA GLY A 703 -40.20 -2.01 14.95
C GLY A 703 -40.80 -0.99 15.91
N MET A 704 -41.68 -1.42 16.81
CA MET A 704 -42.25 -0.55 17.86
C MET A 704 -41.16 -0.06 18.83
N VAL A 705 -40.27 -0.94 19.28
CA VAL A 705 -39.15 -0.58 20.17
C VAL A 705 -38.22 0.46 19.52
N TYR A 706 -37.97 0.34 18.21
CA TYR A 706 -37.16 1.30 17.46
C TYR A 706 -37.85 2.65 17.34
N GLN A 707 -39.14 2.68 17.02
CA GLN A 707 -39.92 3.92 16.95
C GLN A 707 -39.99 4.64 18.30
N GLU A 708 -40.17 3.89 19.39
CA GLU A 708 -40.07 4.42 20.76
C GLU A 708 -38.69 5.03 21.00
N SER A 709 -37.62 4.29 20.68
CA SER A 709 -36.25 4.76 20.86
C SER A 709 -35.96 6.03 20.05
N LEU A 710 -36.50 6.16 18.84
CA LEU A 710 -36.40 7.38 18.05
C LEU A 710 -37.17 8.55 18.68
N ARG A 711 -38.33 8.29 19.28
CA ARG A 711 -39.12 9.31 19.99
C ARG A 711 -38.39 9.80 21.24
N GLU A 712 -37.90 8.88 22.05
CA GLU A 712 -37.13 9.17 23.25
C GLU A 712 -35.84 9.94 22.93
N MET A 713 -35.11 9.51 21.90
CA MET A 713 -33.93 10.25 21.42
C MET A 713 -34.29 11.68 20.99
N LYS A 714 -35.39 11.88 20.26
CA LYS A 714 -35.87 13.21 19.84
C LYS A 714 -36.30 14.07 21.03
N ALA A 715 -36.82 13.46 22.09
CA ALA A 715 -37.17 14.13 23.35
C ALA A 715 -35.94 14.48 24.21
N GLY A 716 -34.73 14.08 23.80
CA GLY A 716 -33.49 14.32 24.54
C GLY A 716 -33.18 13.24 25.58
N ASN A 717 -33.94 12.14 25.61
CA ASN A 717 -33.67 10.99 26.46
C ASN A 717 -32.60 10.11 25.81
N LEU A 718 -31.35 10.40 26.16
CA LEU A 718 -30.16 9.85 25.53
C LEU A 718 -29.52 8.83 26.49
N THR A 719 -30.19 7.70 26.66
CA THR A 719 -29.77 6.63 27.59
C THR A 719 -29.16 5.45 26.85
N PHE A 720 -28.36 4.65 27.55
CA PHE A 720 -27.77 3.43 26.97
C PHE A 720 -28.86 2.49 26.44
N GLU A 721 -30.02 2.46 27.09
CA GLU A 721 -31.16 1.67 26.66
C GLU A 721 -31.71 2.14 25.31
N VAL A 722 -31.92 3.44 25.11
CA VAL A 722 -32.42 4.01 23.85
C VAL A 722 -31.50 3.64 22.67
N PHE A 723 -30.20 3.86 22.81
CA PHE A 723 -29.24 3.51 21.76
C PHE A 723 -29.01 2.00 21.63
N GLY A 724 -29.07 1.27 22.75
CA GLY A 724 -28.99 -0.18 22.78
C GLY A 724 -30.13 -0.81 21.99
N ASN A 725 -31.36 -0.30 22.17
CA ASN A 725 -32.55 -0.75 21.44
C ASN A 725 -32.44 -0.52 19.92
N MET A 726 -31.79 0.57 19.48
CA MET A 726 -31.49 0.77 18.06
C MET A 726 -30.51 -0.28 17.50
N ILE A 727 -29.49 -0.66 18.28
CA ILE A 727 -28.56 -1.74 17.91
C ILE A 727 -29.27 -3.09 17.87
N LEU A 728 -30.17 -3.35 18.83
CA LEU A 728 -30.98 -4.56 18.86
C LEU A 728 -31.94 -4.63 17.66
N TYR A 729 -32.53 -3.52 17.26
CA TYR A 729 -33.34 -3.42 16.04
C TYR A 729 -32.55 -3.83 14.79
N CYS A 730 -31.29 -3.37 14.67
CA CYS A 730 -30.44 -3.84 13.57
C CYS A 730 -30.16 -5.35 13.64
N ASN A 731 -29.98 -5.92 14.83
CA ASN A 731 -29.70 -7.34 15.00
C ASN A 731 -30.93 -8.25 14.84
N SER A 732 -32.15 -7.70 14.87
CA SER A 732 -33.39 -8.46 14.65
C SER A 732 -33.78 -8.57 13.17
N ARG A 733 -33.02 -7.95 12.26
CA ARG A 733 -33.40 -7.82 10.84
C ARG A 733 -32.26 -8.11 9.88
N LEU A 734 -32.52 -9.01 8.92
CA LEU A 734 -31.53 -9.53 7.97
C LEU A 734 -30.91 -8.45 7.07
N ASP A 735 -31.66 -7.43 6.71
CA ASP A 735 -31.23 -6.31 5.87
C ASP A 735 -30.28 -5.34 6.59
N TYR A 736 -30.23 -5.38 7.93
CA TYR A 736 -29.31 -4.59 8.75
C TYR A 736 -28.14 -5.44 9.26
N SER A 737 -28.43 -6.61 9.82
CA SER A 737 -27.46 -7.54 10.36
C SER A 737 -27.70 -8.92 9.78
N GLY A 738 -26.67 -9.50 9.18
CA GLY A 738 -26.74 -10.83 8.58
C GLY A 738 -25.38 -11.52 8.66
N LYS A 739 -25.37 -12.79 8.25
CA LYS A 739 -24.14 -13.56 8.07
C LYS A 739 -23.14 -12.81 7.19
N TRP A 740 -21.87 -13.03 7.45
CA TRP A 740 -20.84 -12.50 6.57
C TRP A 740 -20.87 -13.25 5.24
N GLU A 741 -21.03 -12.55 4.11
CA GLU A 741 -20.90 -13.18 2.78
C GLU A 741 -19.50 -13.81 2.60
N LYS A 742 -18.50 -13.17 3.23
CA LYS A 742 -17.13 -13.65 3.30
C LYS A 742 -16.48 -13.16 4.60
N ASP A 743 -15.82 -14.07 5.32
CA ASP A 743 -15.04 -13.75 6.50
C ASP A 743 -13.52 -13.69 6.25
N ASP A 744 -12.81 -13.14 7.23
CA ASP A 744 -11.36 -13.03 7.34
C ASP A 744 -10.80 -13.91 8.47
N ASN A 745 -11.57 -14.87 8.99
CA ASN A 745 -11.19 -15.67 10.16
C ASN A 745 -9.86 -16.39 9.93
N ALA A 746 -9.71 -17.05 8.77
CA ALA A 746 -8.48 -17.75 8.41
C ALA A 746 -7.27 -16.80 8.26
N LEU A 747 -7.48 -15.59 7.75
CA LEU A 747 -6.42 -14.57 7.63
C LEU A 747 -5.99 -14.07 9.01
N LEU A 748 -6.95 -13.94 9.93
CA LEU A 748 -6.75 -13.31 11.24
C LEU A 748 -6.61 -14.31 12.39
N GLY A 749 -6.44 -15.60 12.10
CA GLY A 749 -6.19 -16.64 13.09
C GLY A 749 -7.38 -16.91 14.03
N ILE A 750 -8.60 -16.70 13.53
CA ILE A 750 -9.84 -16.96 14.28
C ILE A 750 -10.35 -18.34 13.90
N GLN A 751 -10.56 -19.18 14.91
CA GLN A 751 -11.14 -20.51 14.73
C GLN A 751 -12.63 -20.44 15.09
N PRO A 752 -13.54 -20.84 14.18
CA PRO A 752 -14.95 -20.99 14.51
C PRO A 752 -15.14 -21.99 15.65
N TRP A 753 -16.13 -21.73 16.51
CA TRP A 753 -16.49 -22.63 17.61
C TRP A 753 -17.62 -23.56 17.24
N SER A 754 -17.60 -24.73 17.88
CA SER A 754 -18.68 -25.70 17.93
C SER A 754 -19.77 -25.30 18.94
N ASP A 755 -20.93 -25.92 18.80
CA ASP A 755 -22.05 -25.72 19.74
C ASP A 755 -21.70 -26.14 21.17
N GLU A 756 -20.82 -27.12 21.36
CA GLU A 756 -20.41 -27.54 22.71
C GLU A 756 -19.55 -26.48 23.40
N GLU A 757 -18.63 -25.82 22.69
CA GLU A 757 -17.83 -24.73 23.26
C GLU A 757 -18.73 -23.56 23.68
N VAL A 758 -19.77 -23.25 22.90
CA VAL A 758 -20.78 -22.25 23.27
C VAL A 758 -21.55 -22.68 24.52
N ARG A 759 -22.00 -23.95 24.61
CA ARG A 759 -22.70 -24.46 25.81
C ARG A 759 -21.82 -24.41 27.05
N GLN A 760 -20.53 -24.73 26.93
CA GLN A 760 -19.57 -24.62 28.04
C GLN A 760 -19.43 -23.17 28.52
N LEU A 761 -19.33 -22.21 27.59
CA LEU A 761 -19.28 -20.78 27.91
C LEU A 761 -20.55 -20.31 28.65
N ILE A 762 -21.72 -20.79 28.21
CA ILE A 762 -23.00 -20.50 28.89
C ILE A 762 -22.99 -21.04 30.33
N ARG A 763 -22.58 -22.30 30.54
CA ARG A 763 -22.45 -22.91 31.88
C ARG A 763 -21.49 -22.11 32.77
N GLN A 764 -20.37 -21.65 32.21
CA GLN A 764 -19.38 -20.84 32.91
C GLN A 764 -19.99 -19.50 33.38
N TYR A 765 -20.65 -18.76 32.51
CA TYR A 765 -21.25 -17.47 32.91
C TYR A 765 -22.48 -17.63 33.80
N HIS A 766 -23.25 -18.72 33.66
CA HIS A 766 -24.34 -19.03 34.57
C HIS A 766 -23.83 -19.32 36.00
N SER A 767 -22.74 -20.06 36.16
CA SER A 767 -22.19 -20.45 37.47
C SER A 767 -21.38 -19.35 38.18
N SER A 768 -20.82 -18.38 37.45
CA SER A 768 -20.02 -17.29 38.05
C SER A 768 -20.84 -16.41 39.00
N SER A 769 -20.41 -16.27 40.25
CA SER A 769 -21.04 -15.39 41.27
C SER A 769 -20.74 -13.90 41.10
N ALA A 770 -19.98 -13.52 40.06
CA ALA A 770 -19.69 -12.11 39.78
C ALA A 770 -21.01 -11.36 39.58
N ALA A 771 -21.31 -10.47 40.53
CA ALA A 771 -22.55 -9.72 40.60
C ALA A 771 -22.86 -9.02 39.26
N VAL A 772 -24.14 -9.05 38.88
CA VAL A 772 -24.74 -8.30 37.75
C VAL A 772 -24.75 -6.77 38.02
N ASN A 773 -23.89 -6.29 38.91
CA ASN A 773 -23.77 -4.89 39.29
C ASN A 773 -22.43 -4.30 38.82
N GLU A 774 -22.13 -4.40 37.52
CA GLU A 774 -21.42 -3.27 36.92
C GLU A 774 -22.49 -2.24 36.57
N PRO A 775 -22.42 -1.01 37.10
CA PRO A 775 -23.22 0.06 36.57
C PRO A 775 -22.92 0.13 35.07
N MET A 776 -23.93 -0.02 34.22
CA MET A 776 -23.89 0.45 32.83
C MET A 776 -23.75 2.00 32.75
N ALA A 777 -23.16 2.62 33.78
CA ALA A 777 -22.81 4.03 33.86
C ALA A 777 -21.53 4.29 33.05
N GLY A 778 -21.57 3.94 31.77
CA GLY A 778 -20.78 4.65 30.77
C GLY A 778 -21.39 6.03 30.63
N ASP A 779 -20.85 6.97 31.40
CA ASP A 779 -21.12 8.42 31.45
C ASP A 779 -22.16 8.92 30.41
N MET A 780 -23.38 9.22 30.88
CA MET A 780 -24.55 9.72 30.14
C MET A 780 -24.22 10.91 29.21
N ARG A 781 -23.09 11.60 29.46
CA ARG A 781 -22.50 12.66 28.64
C ARG A 781 -22.16 12.24 27.21
N PHE A 782 -21.83 10.96 26.97
CA PHE A 782 -21.53 10.46 25.62
C PHE A 782 -22.72 10.53 24.70
N LEU A 783 -23.88 10.15 25.24
CA LEU A 783 -25.10 10.04 24.50
C LEU A 783 -25.67 11.43 24.19
N ILE A 784 -25.45 12.40 25.09
CA ILE A 784 -25.73 13.83 24.89
C ILE A 784 -24.87 14.44 23.77
N ALA A 785 -23.56 14.20 23.77
CA ALA A 785 -22.68 14.72 22.71
C ALA A 785 -22.88 14.00 21.36
N LEU A 786 -23.26 12.72 21.37
CA LEU A 786 -23.68 11.95 20.21
C LEU A 786 -24.86 12.63 19.51
N TYR A 787 -25.89 13.02 20.28
CA TYR A 787 -27.03 13.78 19.75
C TYR A 787 -26.62 15.15 19.20
N ASP A 788 -25.80 15.93 19.93
CA ASP A 788 -25.30 17.22 19.47
C ASP A 788 -24.46 17.11 18.17
N ALA A 789 -23.70 16.03 18.00
CA ALA A 789 -22.91 15.75 16.79
C ALA A 789 -23.76 15.22 15.61
N ILE A 790 -24.89 14.57 15.87
CA ILE A 790 -25.87 14.17 14.84
C ILE A 790 -26.69 15.39 14.40
N SER A 791 -26.99 16.32 15.31
CA SER A 791 -27.85 17.48 15.06
C SER A 791 -27.13 18.70 14.44
N ARG A 792 -25.79 18.70 14.38
CA ARG A 792 -25.01 19.82 13.81
C ARG A 792 -24.30 19.41 12.50
N PRO A 793 -24.44 20.15 11.40
CA PRO A 793 -23.49 20.05 10.29
C PRO A 793 -22.11 20.52 10.80
N TYR A 794 -21.09 19.68 10.65
CA TYR A 794 -19.73 19.97 11.12
C TYR A 794 -19.23 21.31 10.54
N PRO A 795 -18.73 22.25 11.36
CA PRO A 795 -18.11 23.47 10.84
C PRO A 795 -16.85 23.10 10.07
N ARG A 796 -16.72 23.65 8.85
CA ARG A 796 -15.58 23.44 7.96
C ARG A 796 -14.28 23.84 8.66
N SER A 797 -13.26 22.99 8.52
CA SER A 797 -11.88 23.29 8.94
C SER A 797 -11.39 24.63 8.34
N PRO A 798 -10.68 25.49 9.10
CA PRO A 798 -10.14 26.77 8.62
C PRO A 798 -8.98 26.64 7.62
N PHE A 799 -8.67 25.43 7.13
CA PHE A 799 -7.58 25.13 6.19
C PHE A 799 -8.05 24.80 4.76
N SER A 800 -9.05 25.52 4.23
CA SER A 800 -9.41 25.47 2.81
C SER A 800 -8.75 26.61 2.02
N PHE A 801 -7.87 26.30 1.07
CA PHE A 801 -7.34 27.22 0.05
C PHE A 801 -8.04 26.97 -1.32
N PRO A 802 -7.99 27.92 -2.27
CA PRO A 802 -9.15 28.36 -3.03
C PRO A 802 -9.62 27.34 -4.06
N ARG A 803 -10.95 27.15 -4.10
CA ARG A 803 -11.65 26.56 -5.23
C ARG A 803 -11.39 27.40 -6.49
N VAL A 804 -11.05 26.75 -7.59
CA VAL A 804 -11.45 27.23 -8.92
C VAL A 804 -12.97 27.38 -8.86
N VAL A 805 -13.44 28.62 -8.98
CA VAL A 805 -14.85 28.95 -8.99
C VAL A 805 -15.43 28.44 -10.31
N ALA A 806 -16.02 27.25 -10.28
CA ALA A 806 -17.11 26.94 -11.19
C ALA A 806 -18.36 27.60 -10.60
N THR A 807 -18.88 28.60 -11.31
CA THR A 807 -20.12 29.32 -11.00
C THR A 807 -21.29 28.35 -10.77
N PRO A 808 -22.15 28.59 -9.77
CA PRO A 808 -23.30 27.73 -9.50
C PRO A 808 -24.41 28.02 -10.52
N TYR A 809 -24.78 27.02 -11.33
CA TYR A 809 -26.10 27.02 -11.97
C TYR A 809 -27.13 26.45 -10.97
N PRO A 810 -28.28 27.12 -10.78
CA PRO A 810 -29.27 26.74 -9.78
C PRO A 810 -30.20 25.67 -10.37
N TYR A 811 -30.53 24.61 -9.62
CA TYR A 811 -31.88 24.03 -9.61
C TYR A 811 -31.97 23.03 -8.46
N GLN A 812 -32.69 23.44 -7.40
CA GLN A 812 -33.29 22.53 -6.43
C GLN A 812 -34.53 21.93 -7.10
N SER A 813 -34.58 20.60 -7.26
CA SER A 813 -35.85 19.91 -7.46
C SER A 813 -36.36 19.43 -6.10
N ARG A 814 -37.41 20.09 -5.65
CA ARG A 814 -38.28 19.69 -4.53
C ARG A 814 -38.99 18.40 -4.95
N LEU A 815 -38.90 17.35 -4.12
CA LEU A 815 -39.77 16.18 -4.21
C LEU A 815 -41.06 16.53 -3.46
N GLU A 816 -42.15 16.78 -4.18
CA GLU A 816 -43.49 16.79 -3.60
C GLU A 816 -44.08 15.39 -3.80
N VAL A 817 -44.56 14.81 -2.70
CA VAL A 817 -45.32 13.56 -2.66
C VAL A 817 -46.78 13.99 -2.47
N ASP A 818 -47.63 13.69 -3.44
CA ASP A 818 -49.07 13.73 -3.23
C ASP A 818 -49.49 12.41 -2.56
N ASP A 819 -50.09 12.55 -1.38
CA ASP A 819 -50.85 11.51 -0.68
C ASP A 819 -52.20 11.35 -1.41
N ASP A 820 -52.38 10.25 -2.13
CA ASP A 820 -53.65 9.57 -2.46
C ASP A 820 -53.51 8.79 -3.79
N ASP A 821 -53.09 7.52 -3.73
CA ASP A 821 -53.68 6.43 -4.53
C ASP A 821 -53.05 5.07 -4.18
N ASP A 822 -53.91 4.08 -3.97
CA ASP A 822 -53.61 2.76 -3.43
C ASP A 822 -53.66 1.71 -4.57
N ASP A 823 -52.65 1.65 -5.45
CA ASP A 823 -52.23 0.43 -6.19
C ASP A 823 -51.07 0.67 -7.18
N ALA A 824 -50.22 -0.35 -7.32
CA ALA A 824 -49.32 -0.64 -8.45
C ALA A 824 -48.21 0.37 -8.87
N THR A 825 -46.95 -0.05 -8.59
CA THR A 825 -45.76 0.04 -9.46
C THR A 825 -45.50 1.35 -10.23
N ARG A 826 -44.92 2.37 -9.58
CA ARG A 826 -44.37 3.54 -10.30
C ARG A 826 -42.93 3.31 -10.80
N LEU A 827 -42.78 3.31 -12.13
CA LEU A 827 -41.53 3.42 -12.88
C LEU A 827 -40.79 4.74 -12.55
N LYS A 828 -39.48 4.68 -12.35
CA LYS A 828 -38.61 5.87 -12.29
C LYS A 828 -38.21 6.29 -13.70
N VAL A 829 -38.66 7.47 -14.15
CA VAL A 829 -38.19 8.11 -15.37
C VAL A 829 -36.94 8.93 -15.05
N LEU A 830 -35.78 8.53 -15.58
CA LEU A 830 -34.55 9.30 -15.54
C LEU A 830 -34.53 10.25 -16.76
N LYS A 831 -34.50 11.57 -16.52
CA LYS A 831 -34.24 12.56 -17.58
C LYS A 831 -32.74 12.61 -17.87
N ILE A 832 -32.32 12.18 -19.06
CA ILE A 832 -30.96 12.37 -19.56
C ILE A 832 -30.94 13.64 -20.43
N PRO A 833 -30.01 14.59 -20.22
CA PRO A 833 -29.92 15.80 -21.04
C PRO A 833 -29.53 15.49 -22.49
N GLU A 834 -30.10 16.24 -23.44
CA GLU A 834 -29.92 16.09 -24.89
C GLU A 834 -28.45 16.28 -25.36
N ALA A 835 -27.62 16.94 -24.54
CA ALA A 835 -26.21 17.20 -24.81
C ALA A 835 -25.31 15.93 -24.87
N TRP A 836 -25.87 14.73 -24.66
CA TRP A 836 -25.15 13.46 -24.71
C TRP A 836 -25.20 12.75 -26.07
N PHE A 837 -25.94 13.29 -27.05
CA PHE A 837 -26.10 12.64 -28.37
C PHE A 837 -25.92 13.62 -29.53
N GLU A 838 -24.69 14.07 -29.77
CA GLU A 838 -24.31 14.62 -31.08
C GLU A 838 -23.43 13.61 -31.84
N GLY A 839 -24.09 12.74 -32.61
CA GLY A 839 -23.42 11.80 -33.52
C GLY A 839 -24.40 10.74 -34.04
N LYS A 840 -24.77 10.81 -35.33
CA LYS A 840 -25.64 9.81 -35.96
C LYS A 840 -24.92 8.47 -36.08
N VAL A 841 -25.27 7.48 -35.26
CA VAL A 841 -24.93 6.07 -35.48
C VAL A 841 -26.21 5.31 -35.80
N VAL A 842 -26.30 4.78 -37.02
CA VAL A 842 -27.37 3.86 -37.45
C VAL A 842 -26.82 2.44 -37.29
N VAL A 843 -27.37 1.65 -36.37
CA VAL A 843 -27.02 0.23 -36.21
C VAL A 843 -28.16 -0.63 -36.76
N ASP A 844 -27.81 -1.54 -37.68
CA ASP A 844 -28.71 -2.53 -38.26
C ASP A 844 -29.11 -3.58 -37.21
N THR A 845 -30.38 -3.54 -36.81
CA THR A 845 -30.96 -4.31 -35.70
C THR A 845 -31.11 -5.81 -35.98
N ALA A 846 -31.02 -6.27 -37.24
CA ALA A 846 -31.31 -7.67 -37.57
C ALA A 846 -30.16 -8.63 -37.21
N ALA A 847 -28.90 -8.18 -37.27
CA ALA A 847 -27.74 -9.01 -36.96
C ALA A 847 -27.54 -9.22 -35.45
N ALA A 848 -27.87 -8.22 -34.63
CA ALA A 848 -27.73 -8.25 -33.18
C ALA A 848 -28.73 -9.21 -32.50
N VAL A 849 -29.94 -9.34 -33.07
CA VAL A 849 -31.02 -10.21 -32.54
C VAL A 849 -30.67 -11.69 -32.68
N ASN A 850 -30.06 -12.09 -33.81
CA ASN A 850 -29.68 -13.49 -34.06
C ASN A 850 -28.49 -13.97 -33.20
N GLN A 851 -27.66 -13.04 -32.71
CA GLN A 851 -26.49 -13.38 -31.89
C GLN A 851 -26.84 -13.50 -30.39
N ALA A 852 -27.87 -12.77 -29.93
CA ALA A 852 -28.34 -12.79 -28.55
C ALA A 852 -29.14 -14.07 -28.21
N GLN A 853 -29.94 -14.59 -29.15
CA GLN A 853 -30.72 -15.83 -28.94
C GLN A 853 -29.87 -17.10 -28.77
N ARG A 854 -28.62 -17.12 -29.27
CA ARG A 854 -27.73 -18.29 -29.15
C ARG A 854 -26.97 -18.38 -27.81
N ARG A 855 -27.06 -17.36 -26.95
CA ARG A 855 -26.25 -17.25 -25.72
C ARG A 855 -27.06 -17.08 -24.43
N GLY A 856 -28.38 -17.32 -24.46
CA GLY A 856 -29.21 -17.33 -23.26
C GLY A 856 -29.28 -16.01 -22.48
N GLY A 857 -29.12 -14.85 -23.14
CA GLY A 857 -29.21 -13.53 -22.50
C GLY A 857 -30.64 -13.01 -22.36
N ILE A 858 -30.88 -12.11 -21.39
CA ILE A 858 -32.14 -11.37 -21.23
C ILE A 858 -32.31 -10.41 -22.43
N LEU A 859 -33.46 -10.47 -23.09
CA LEU A 859 -33.85 -9.53 -24.14
C LEU A 859 -34.39 -8.25 -23.48
N VAL A 860 -33.77 -7.09 -23.72
CA VAL A 860 -34.36 -5.78 -23.39
C VAL A 860 -34.91 -5.19 -24.69
N GLN A 861 -36.23 -5.06 -24.78
CA GLN A 861 -36.91 -4.45 -25.92
C GLN A 861 -37.01 -2.94 -25.69
N LEU A 862 -36.40 -2.13 -26.55
CA LEU A 862 -36.55 -0.68 -26.56
C LEU A 862 -37.58 -0.32 -27.63
N GLU A 863 -38.74 0.22 -27.24
CA GLU A 863 -39.72 0.75 -28.17
C GLU A 863 -39.64 2.27 -28.27
N ARG A 864 -39.76 2.76 -29.51
CA ARG A 864 -39.79 4.19 -29.82
C ARG A 864 -41.23 4.68 -29.63
N VAL A 865 -41.50 5.33 -28.50
CA VAL A 865 -42.82 5.92 -28.23
C VAL A 865 -43.03 7.14 -29.14
N HIS A 866 -44.15 7.18 -29.86
CA HIS A 866 -44.51 8.24 -30.80
C HIS A 866 -44.87 9.54 -30.07
N SER A 867 -43.84 10.32 -29.76
CA SER A 867 -43.79 11.79 -29.77
C SER A 867 -42.37 12.12 -29.34
N GLY A 868 -41.61 12.75 -30.23
CA GLY A 868 -40.17 12.90 -30.06
C GLY A 868 -39.83 13.52 -28.70
N GLU A 869 -38.99 12.82 -27.93
CA GLU A 869 -37.99 13.35 -26.98
C GLU A 869 -37.63 12.40 -25.82
N HIS A 870 -38.22 11.20 -25.67
CA HIS A 870 -37.89 10.31 -24.54
C HIS A 870 -37.74 8.81 -24.92
N LEU A 871 -36.73 8.15 -24.33
CA LEU A 871 -36.56 6.69 -24.30
C LEU A 871 -36.89 6.19 -22.88
N ALA A 872 -37.75 5.17 -22.78
CA ALA A 872 -38.12 4.54 -21.51
C ALA A 872 -37.63 3.09 -21.46
N ILE A 873 -37.14 2.66 -20.31
CA ILE A 873 -36.89 1.24 -20.02
C ILE A 873 -38.21 0.65 -19.51
N VAL A 874 -38.84 -0.23 -20.29
CA VAL A 874 -40.06 -0.95 -19.89
C VAL A 874 -39.67 -2.35 -19.37
N GLY A 875 -40.24 -2.75 -18.24
CA GLY A 875 -39.69 -3.76 -17.31
C GLY A 875 -39.47 -5.19 -17.81
N ALA A 876 -38.71 -5.95 -17.01
CA ALA A 876 -38.48 -7.38 -17.21
C ALA A 876 -39.70 -8.20 -16.75
N ARG A 877 -40.31 -8.98 -17.65
CA ARG A 877 -41.30 -10.01 -17.25
C ARG A 877 -40.59 -11.30 -16.87
N ARG A 878 -41.03 -11.89 -15.76
CA ARG A 878 -40.70 -13.23 -15.29
C ARG A 878 -41.37 -14.24 -16.22
N ALA A 879 -40.62 -14.85 -17.14
CA ALA A 879 -41.13 -15.97 -17.93
C ALA A 879 -40.98 -17.28 -17.15
N GLU A 880 -42.07 -18.03 -17.07
CA GLU A 880 -42.24 -19.29 -16.37
C GLU A 880 -41.32 -20.38 -16.93
N LEU A 881 -40.45 -20.95 -16.08
CA LEU A 881 -39.68 -22.15 -16.39
C LEU A 881 -40.56 -23.38 -16.10
N ARG A 882 -41.12 -24.00 -17.14
CA ARG A 882 -41.53 -25.42 -17.11
C ARG A 882 -40.39 -26.30 -17.62
N ALA A 883 -40.25 -27.43 -16.95
CA ALA A 883 -39.17 -28.42 -16.98
C ALA A 883 -38.72 -28.90 -18.37
N LEU A 884 -37.40 -29.01 -18.54
CA LEU A 884 -36.71 -30.03 -19.36
C LEU A 884 -35.37 -30.40 -18.70
N PRO A 885 -34.88 -31.65 -18.88
CA PRO A 885 -33.89 -32.28 -18.01
C PRO A 885 -32.43 -31.93 -18.34
N VAL A 886 -31.59 -32.22 -17.34
CA VAL A 886 -30.13 -32.10 -17.27
C VAL A 886 -29.42 -33.01 -18.28
N ASP A 887 -28.35 -32.49 -18.89
CA ASP A 887 -27.12 -33.24 -19.20
C ASP A 887 -25.92 -32.26 -19.22
N ASP A 888 -24.75 -32.78 -18.85
CA ASP A 888 -23.61 -32.13 -18.20
C ASP A 888 -22.74 -31.13 -19.01
N GLU A 889 -21.96 -30.36 -18.22
CA GLU A 889 -20.75 -29.55 -18.51
C GLU A 889 -20.90 -28.03 -18.83
N GLU A 890 -20.17 -27.22 -18.04
CA GLU A 890 -19.83 -25.78 -18.15
C GLU A 890 -20.70 -24.69 -17.45
N GLY A 891 -20.23 -24.30 -16.25
CA GLY A 891 -19.86 -22.92 -15.85
C GLY A 891 -20.88 -21.74 -15.90
N TYR A 892 -21.36 -21.31 -14.73
CA TYR A 892 -22.17 -20.10 -14.51
C TYR A 892 -21.37 -18.77 -14.49
N ILE A 893 -21.97 -17.66 -14.95
CA ILE A 893 -21.60 -16.28 -14.57
C ILE A 893 -22.88 -15.52 -14.13
N GLY A 894 -22.91 -15.09 -12.87
CA GLY A 894 -23.92 -14.17 -12.33
C GLY A 894 -23.41 -12.72 -12.32
N VAL A 895 -24.28 -11.74 -12.60
CA VAL A 895 -23.96 -10.31 -12.52
C VAL A 895 -24.66 -9.70 -11.31
N GLN A 896 -23.89 -9.12 -10.38
CA GLN A 896 -24.33 -8.75 -9.03
C GLN A 896 -24.78 -7.29 -8.81
N SER A 897 -24.81 -6.38 -9.81
CA SER A 897 -25.34 -5.02 -9.56
C SER A 897 -25.70 -4.22 -10.82
N ILE A 898 -26.60 -3.24 -10.65
CA ILE A 898 -27.01 -2.23 -11.66
C ILE A 898 -25.80 -1.43 -12.18
N GLY A 899 -24.77 -1.20 -11.36
CA GLY A 899 -23.54 -0.51 -11.77
C GLY A 899 -22.70 -1.30 -12.80
N THR A 900 -22.89 -2.62 -12.88
CA THR A 900 -22.25 -3.44 -13.93
C THR A 900 -22.94 -3.26 -15.28
N LEU A 901 -24.24 -2.97 -15.28
CA LEU A 901 -25.02 -2.72 -16.49
C LEU A 901 -24.70 -1.34 -17.08
N GLU A 902 -24.58 -0.30 -16.24
CA GLU A 902 -24.14 1.05 -16.66
C GLU A 902 -22.72 1.02 -17.26
N ARG A 903 -21.81 0.22 -16.68
CA ARG A 903 -20.46 0.01 -17.23
C ARG A 903 -20.45 -0.70 -18.58
N MET A 904 -21.36 -1.65 -18.80
CA MET A 904 -21.48 -2.35 -20.09
C MET A 904 -22.09 -1.47 -21.18
N ILE A 905 -22.98 -0.54 -20.81
CA ILE A 905 -23.62 0.39 -21.75
C ILE A 905 -22.63 1.48 -22.21
N LEU A 906 -21.83 2.03 -21.29
CA LEU A 906 -20.74 2.99 -21.60
C LEU A 906 -19.58 2.39 -22.42
N LEU A 907 -19.44 1.05 -22.45
CA LEU A 907 -18.43 0.36 -23.25
C LEU A 907 -18.92 0.04 -24.69
N ARG A 908 -20.20 0.24 -24.99
CA ARG A 908 -20.82 -0.07 -26.30
C ARG A 908 -21.33 1.15 -27.07
N ALA A 909 -21.58 2.26 -26.39
CA ALA A 909 -21.66 3.59 -27.02
C ALA A 909 -20.25 4.12 -27.23
#